data_AF-A0A7W1HX31-F1
#
_entry.id   AF-A0A7W1HX31-F1
#
_cell.length_a   1.000
_cell.length_b   1.000
_cell.length_c   1.000
_cell.angle_alpha   90.00
_cell.angle_beta   90.00
_cell.angle_gamma   90.00
#
_symmetry.space_group_name_H-M   'P 1'
#
loop_
_entity.id
_entity.type
_entity.pdbx_description
1 polymer ?
#
loop_
_entity_poly.entity_id
_entity_poly.type
_entity_poly.pdbx_seq_one_letter_code
_entity_poly.pdbx_strand_id
1 'polypeptide(L)'
;MNKNLPKIILIIVGLFSFGSALEVRATETIFVYSAVTFDSQAQEVGGASATWITYGLYDYYDPGVFGALFYANPVDFIDQDGGEGVNDYLYGYYPGYYADFTTNDYRPNKILCTYGEHGLRAIFVPTPFQGYDPYQIASIIPGSYGAEAEINVPYSFAENYSDGDYYVVAETLVCIQTPTVESLTFEEMNSAITDNPTGDFGNGVVFGGGKRIFPDRQTPTDGTNRRIVRVRAQLAGSGGSPTFTSGVRVYFRNFDVDDPSSEPIIDNNGSAGNDNRALVNPAGQLSNTFATTDANGTASVDFTVTMQSGDNFIIAASTDSTYLGGVSVSGTGLQDSEGNQLSTSSGRARRTALLTVWRKVHLEVDSMGPVGNNLASGRITSKATVGSTAMWLDVYPSTGDLEVGRFQGGRMTIGQYNLEVLDNTETAVQVRSNNGSVTVFYNSIFQLFDDDDFNDSDGTFKDGDDGEDVTFRGATKFTETFSRLQPSTDINQNPFAAAYIEPDYTWAEGQTGMNDENVQFELNVPLSPPLFNSERATTNRERDSSGMERDDFWIGYILIAYQWGTTLDIDPPVGLFGAGFSVADSNIVQNDAFTNSASSFSDVPPGAIGSLLFIETMRDSFVTLGTDYLIRTAPHELGHQFGLLGDSSDPSPLLDWGIMDVQSQTLHFVPTHINVLRYRFSSPGLSF
;
A
#
# COMPACT_ATOMS: atom_id res chain seq x y z
N MET A 1 -46.33 -12.60 7.95
CA MET A 1 -46.97 -13.35 6.84
C MET A 1 -45.97 -13.41 5.68
N ASN A 2 -45.92 -14.55 4.98
CA ASN A 2 -44.94 -14.98 3.97
C ASN A 2 -43.53 -15.35 4.48
N LYS A 3 -43.44 -16.55 5.08
CA LYS A 3 -42.18 -17.32 5.11
C LYS A 3 -42.16 -18.20 3.86
N ASN A 4 -41.29 -17.88 2.91
CA ASN A 4 -40.94 -18.78 1.81
C ASN A 4 -40.14 -19.93 2.41
N LEU A 5 -40.80 -21.06 2.64
CA LEU A 5 -40.11 -22.33 2.86
C LEU A 5 -39.56 -22.82 1.52
N PRO A 6 -38.34 -23.40 1.47
CA PRO A 6 -37.80 -23.97 0.25
C PRO A 6 -38.74 -25.09 -0.25
N LYS A 7 -39.15 -25.00 -1.51
CA LYS A 7 -39.97 -26.02 -2.16
C LYS A 7 -39.03 -27.12 -2.65
N ILE A 8 -39.08 -28.29 -2.04
CA ILE A 8 -38.48 -29.49 -2.60
C ILE A 8 -39.33 -29.89 -3.81
N ILE A 9 -38.79 -29.73 -5.02
CA ILE A 9 -39.43 -30.20 -6.26
C ILE A 9 -38.92 -31.63 -6.51
N LEU A 10 -39.80 -32.61 -6.34
CA LEU A 10 -39.57 -33.99 -6.75
C LEU A 10 -39.85 -34.09 -8.25
N ILE A 11 -38.82 -34.32 -9.07
CA ILE A 11 -38.98 -34.61 -10.50
C ILE A 11 -38.82 -36.11 -10.69
N ILE A 12 -39.92 -36.79 -11.05
CA ILE A 12 -39.91 -38.20 -11.48
C ILE A 12 -39.70 -38.20 -13.00
N VAL A 13 -38.52 -38.59 -13.46
CA VAL A 13 -38.25 -38.74 -14.90
C VAL A 13 -38.55 -40.18 -15.30
N GLY A 14 -39.70 -40.39 -15.96
CA GLY A 14 -39.99 -41.65 -16.65
C GLY A 14 -39.18 -41.75 -17.93
N LEU A 15 -38.29 -42.74 -18.02
CA LEU A 15 -37.54 -43.05 -19.24
C LEU A 15 -38.50 -43.57 -20.32
N PHE A 16 -38.92 -42.69 -21.24
CA PHE A 16 -39.40 -43.13 -22.54
C PHE A 16 -38.23 -43.05 -23.52
N SER A 17 -37.92 -44.19 -24.15
CA SER A 17 -36.96 -44.30 -25.24
C SER A 17 -37.43 -43.46 -26.43
N PHE A 18 -36.94 -42.23 -26.54
CA PHE A 18 -36.84 -41.50 -27.80
C PHE A 18 -35.48 -40.78 -27.86
N GLY A 19 -34.77 -40.97 -28.98
CA GLY A 19 -33.36 -40.65 -29.16
C GLY A 19 -33.01 -39.15 -29.25
N SER A 20 -33.16 -38.42 -28.16
CA SER A 20 -32.60 -37.07 -28.01
C SER A 20 -32.33 -36.73 -26.54
N ALA A 21 -31.15 -36.19 -26.25
CA ALA A 21 -30.69 -35.86 -24.89
C ALA A 21 -31.57 -34.78 -24.22
N LEU A 22 -31.96 -35.03 -22.97
CA LEU A 22 -32.66 -34.06 -22.11
C LEU A 22 -31.61 -33.31 -21.26
N GLU A 23 -31.45 -32.01 -21.49
CA GLU A 23 -30.60 -31.14 -20.65
C GLU A 23 -31.48 -30.51 -19.54
N VAL A 24 -31.23 -30.88 -18.28
CA VAL A 24 -31.90 -30.29 -17.11
C VAL A 24 -30.98 -29.25 -16.48
N ARG A 25 -31.36 -27.98 -16.53
CA ARG A 25 -30.68 -26.88 -15.82
C ARG A 25 -31.48 -26.51 -14.58
N ALA A 26 -30.87 -26.63 -13.40
CA ALA A 26 -31.49 -26.29 -12.13
C ALA A 26 -30.59 -25.39 -11.30
N THR A 27 -31.18 -24.38 -10.65
CA THR A 27 -30.49 -23.40 -9.79
C THR A 27 -30.55 -23.75 -8.30
N GLU A 28 -31.19 -24.87 -7.93
CA GLU A 28 -31.31 -25.38 -6.56
C GLU A 28 -31.17 -26.91 -6.57
N THR A 29 -30.78 -27.50 -5.44
CA THR A 29 -30.50 -28.93 -5.27
C THR A 29 -31.67 -29.80 -5.71
N ILE A 30 -31.48 -30.58 -6.78
CA ILE A 30 -32.45 -31.58 -7.26
C ILE A 30 -32.00 -32.97 -6.81
N PHE A 31 -32.90 -33.72 -6.18
CA PHE A 31 -32.80 -35.17 -6.06
C PHE A 31 -33.53 -35.79 -7.25
N VAL A 32 -32.80 -36.43 -8.17
CA VAL A 32 -33.38 -37.14 -9.30
C VAL A 32 -33.59 -38.60 -8.89
N TYR A 33 -34.83 -39.06 -8.92
CA TYR A 33 -35.17 -40.47 -8.74
C TYR A 33 -35.52 -41.06 -10.11
N SER A 34 -34.90 -42.17 -10.49
CA SER A 34 -35.35 -42.99 -11.62
C SER A 34 -36.00 -44.27 -11.09
N ALA A 35 -37.31 -44.43 -11.30
CA ALA A 35 -37.98 -45.71 -11.12
C ALA A 35 -38.30 -46.26 -12.51
N VAL A 36 -37.73 -47.42 -12.86
CA VAL A 36 -38.11 -48.18 -14.05
C VAL A 36 -39.31 -49.05 -13.67
N THR A 37 -40.48 -48.78 -14.26
CA THR A 37 -41.66 -49.63 -14.12
C THR A 37 -41.83 -50.47 -15.38
N PHE A 38 -41.93 -51.79 -15.24
CA PHE A 38 -42.38 -52.68 -16.30
C PHE A 38 -43.90 -52.82 -16.22
N ASP A 39 -44.57 -52.58 -17.34
CA ASP A 39 -46.02 -52.75 -17.50
C ASP A 39 -46.35 -54.25 -17.62
N SER A 40 -47.20 -54.75 -16.72
CA SER A 40 -48.01 -55.94 -16.99
C SER A 40 -49.43 -55.66 -16.52
N GLN A 41 -50.36 -55.82 -17.45
CA GLN A 41 -51.79 -55.57 -17.28
C GLN A 41 -52.40 -56.42 -16.16
N ALA A 42 -53.18 -55.77 -15.28
CA ALA A 42 -54.32 -56.40 -14.62
C ALA A 42 -55.38 -55.34 -14.26
N GLN A 43 -56.64 -55.69 -14.51
CA GLN A 43 -57.85 -54.88 -14.34
C GLN A 43 -58.19 -54.51 -12.89
N GLU A 44 -58.97 -53.42 -12.80
CA GLU A 44 -59.65 -52.80 -11.65
C GLU A 44 -60.40 -53.75 -10.69
N VAL A 45 -60.43 -53.41 -9.39
CA VAL A 45 -61.67 -53.18 -8.60
C VAL A 45 -61.36 -52.17 -7.47
N GLY A 46 -62.25 -51.19 -7.26
CA GLY A 46 -62.05 -50.02 -6.39
C GLY A 46 -62.44 -50.16 -4.92
N GLY A 47 -62.58 -48.99 -4.27
CA GLY A 47 -63.19 -48.84 -2.94
C GLY A 47 -62.37 -48.00 -1.97
N ALA A 48 -62.81 -46.77 -1.73
CA ALA A 48 -62.20 -45.81 -0.81
C ALA A 48 -62.28 -46.22 0.67
N SER A 49 -61.28 -45.84 1.47
CA SER A 49 -61.45 -44.91 2.62
C SER A 49 -60.12 -44.68 3.33
N ALA A 50 -59.76 -43.40 3.47
CA ALA A 50 -58.63 -42.93 4.26
C ALA A 50 -59.00 -42.97 5.75
N THR A 51 -58.14 -43.56 6.58
CA THR A 51 -58.23 -43.46 8.04
C THR A 51 -57.01 -42.69 8.54
N TRP A 52 -57.25 -41.54 9.16
CA TRP A 52 -56.26 -40.76 9.87
C TRP A 52 -55.92 -41.46 11.18
N ILE A 53 -54.64 -41.73 11.43
CA ILE A 53 -54.16 -42.15 12.75
C ILE A 53 -53.24 -41.04 13.28
N THR A 54 -53.75 -40.35 14.28
CA THR A 54 -53.01 -39.44 15.15
C THR A 54 -52.54 -40.27 16.35
N TYR A 55 -51.24 -40.28 16.66
CA TYR A 55 -50.76 -40.68 17.99
C TYR A 55 -50.02 -39.51 18.63
N GLY A 56 -50.47 -39.19 19.84
CA GLY A 56 -50.04 -38.07 20.66
C GLY A 56 -48.76 -38.33 21.41
N LEU A 57 -48.13 -37.21 21.76
CA LEU A 57 -47.00 -37.09 22.68
C LEU A 57 -47.43 -37.48 24.10
N TYR A 58 -46.63 -38.30 24.77
CA TYR A 58 -46.61 -38.43 26.22
C TYR A 58 -45.29 -37.85 26.73
N ASP A 59 -45.41 -37.06 27.79
CA ASP A 59 -44.35 -36.33 28.48
C ASP A 59 -44.20 -36.93 29.89
N TYR A 60 -42.98 -37.23 30.35
CA TYR A 60 -42.67 -37.44 31.77
C TYR A 60 -41.18 -37.22 32.11
N TYR A 61 -40.97 -36.34 33.11
CA TYR A 61 -39.83 -35.97 33.99
C TYR A 61 -38.76 -37.07 34.31
N ASP A 62 -37.51 -36.87 34.76
CA ASP A 62 -36.53 -35.77 35.05
C ASP A 62 -35.21 -36.47 35.57
N PRO A 63 -34.22 -35.86 36.27
CA PRO A 63 -32.84 -35.60 35.81
C PRO A 63 -31.72 -36.45 36.49
N GLY A 64 -30.47 -36.36 35.98
CA GLY A 64 -29.31 -36.94 36.67
C GLY A 64 -27.94 -36.52 36.12
N VAL A 65 -27.17 -35.82 36.95
CA VAL A 65 -25.78 -35.34 36.79
C VAL A 65 -24.76 -36.47 36.93
N PHE A 66 -23.68 -36.49 36.14
CA PHE A 66 -22.32 -36.88 36.58
C PHE A 66 -21.24 -36.34 35.60
N GLY A 67 -20.24 -35.65 36.16
CA GLY A 67 -19.04 -35.21 35.45
C GLY A 67 -17.91 -36.23 35.53
N ALA A 68 -16.91 -36.10 34.65
CA ALA A 68 -15.63 -36.78 34.77
C ALA A 68 -14.46 -35.89 34.29
N LEU A 69 -13.52 -35.69 35.21
CA LEU A 69 -12.14 -35.23 35.03
C LEU A 69 -11.35 -36.19 34.13
N PHE A 70 -10.39 -35.68 33.37
CA PHE A 70 -9.19 -36.43 33.00
C PHE A 70 -7.91 -35.67 33.39
N TYR A 71 -7.06 -36.37 34.13
CA TYR A 71 -5.69 -36.03 34.47
C TYR A 71 -4.78 -36.25 33.26
N ALA A 72 -3.90 -35.29 32.99
CA ALA A 72 -2.75 -35.46 32.12
C ALA A 72 -1.50 -35.79 32.95
N ASN A 73 -0.68 -36.74 32.48
CA ASN A 73 0.77 -36.58 32.49
C ASN A 73 1.47 -37.58 31.55
N PRO A 74 2.68 -37.24 31.07
CA PRO A 74 3.29 -37.77 29.86
C PRO A 74 4.31 -38.88 30.15
N VAL A 75 4.69 -39.63 29.11
CA VAL A 75 5.94 -40.41 29.11
C VAL A 75 6.63 -40.22 27.76
N ASP A 76 7.81 -39.61 27.85
CA ASP A 76 8.86 -39.55 26.83
C ASP A 76 9.40 -40.95 26.51
N PHE A 77 9.79 -41.16 25.25
CA PHE A 77 11.01 -41.92 24.95
C PHE A 77 11.77 -41.25 23.80
N ILE A 78 12.99 -40.88 24.14
CA ILE A 78 14.13 -40.59 23.27
C ILE A 78 14.69 -41.95 22.81
N ASP A 79 14.97 -42.11 21.51
CA ASP A 79 16.30 -42.58 21.09
C ASP A 79 16.64 -42.13 19.66
N GLN A 80 17.94 -41.86 19.50
CA GLN A 80 18.66 -41.39 18.33
C GLN A 80 19.18 -42.58 17.50
N ASP A 81 19.39 -42.31 16.20
CA ASP A 81 20.37 -42.86 15.25
C ASP A 81 19.66 -42.85 13.88
N GLY A 82 20.11 -42.14 12.84
CA GLY A 82 21.47 -42.06 12.34
C GLY A 82 21.49 -42.75 10.97
N GLY A 83 21.72 -41.99 9.90
CA GLY A 83 22.28 -42.54 8.67
C GLY A 83 21.36 -42.73 7.45
N GLU A 84 21.72 -41.96 6.43
CA GLU A 84 21.80 -42.34 5.00
C GLU A 84 20.51 -42.55 4.19
N GLY A 85 20.38 -41.69 3.18
CA GLY A 85 19.38 -41.79 2.15
C GLY A 85 19.67 -42.92 1.17
N VAL A 86 18.59 -43.59 0.76
CA VAL A 86 18.47 -44.26 -0.52
C VAL A 86 17.06 -44.02 -1.02
N ASN A 87 16.94 -43.37 -2.17
CA ASN A 87 15.71 -43.34 -2.95
C ASN A 87 15.48 -44.74 -3.51
N ASP A 88 14.51 -45.47 -2.96
CA ASP A 88 14.03 -46.71 -3.55
C ASP A 88 12.53 -46.60 -3.85
N TYR A 89 12.22 -46.72 -5.14
CA TYR A 89 10.87 -46.86 -5.67
C TYR A 89 10.30 -48.21 -5.24
N LEU A 90 9.45 -48.22 -4.21
CA LEU A 90 8.67 -49.41 -3.86
C LEU A 90 7.30 -49.36 -4.55
N TYR A 91 7.19 -50.04 -5.70
CA TYR A 91 5.90 -50.50 -6.23
C TYR A 91 5.34 -51.59 -5.29
N GLY A 92 4.56 -51.16 -4.29
CA GLY A 92 3.80 -52.05 -3.42
C GLY A 92 2.49 -52.47 -4.08
N TYR A 93 2.50 -53.62 -4.73
CA TYR A 93 1.30 -54.33 -5.18
C TYR A 93 0.58 -54.87 -3.94
N TYR A 94 -0.50 -54.22 -3.49
CA TYR A 94 -1.39 -54.78 -2.47
C TYR A 94 -2.25 -55.89 -3.11
N PRO A 95 -2.20 -57.14 -2.63
CA PRO A 95 -3.17 -58.14 -3.07
C PRO A 95 -4.53 -57.77 -2.50
N GLY A 96 -5.52 -57.70 -3.39
CA GLY A 96 -6.91 -57.47 -3.03
C GLY A 96 -7.38 -58.49 -2.01
N TYR A 97 -7.78 -58.00 -0.84
CA TYR A 97 -8.71 -58.72 0.01
C TYR A 97 -10.07 -58.72 -0.71
N TYR A 98 -10.33 -59.77 -1.48
CA TYR A 98 -11.71 -60.21 -1.71
C TYR A 98 -12.22 -60.74 -0.38
N ALA A 99 -13.03 -59.94 0.31
CA ALA A 99 -13.91 -60.46 1.34
C ALA A 99 -14.99 -61.29 0.62
N ASP A 100 -14.84 -62.60 0.67
CA ASP A 100 -15.87 -63.55 0.27
C ASP A 100 -17.01 -63.51 1.30
N PHE A 101 -18.06 -62.74 1.01
CA PHE A 101 -19.27 -62.68 1.82
C PHE A 101 -20.27 -63.75 1.35
N THR A 102 -20.00 -65.01 1.68
CA THR A 102 -20.91 -66.14 1.39
C THR A 102 -21.83 -66.51 2.55
N THR A 103 -22.16 -65.57 3.45
CA THR A 103 -23.20 -65.80 4.48
C THR A 103 -24.23 -64.67 4.54
N ASN A 104 -25.49 -65.07 4.52
CA ASN A 104 -26.68 -64.34 4.09
C ASN A 104 -27.27 -63.29 5.06
N ASP A 105 -26.51 -62.69 6.00
CA ASP A 105 -27.15 -61.87 7.06
C ASP A 105 -26.35 -60.64 7.55
N TYR A 106 -25.80 -59.85 6.62
CA TYR A 106 -25.30 -58.51 6.96
C TYR A 106 -25.93 -57.44 6.05
N ARG A 107 -26.74 -56.55 6.64
CA ARG A 107 -27.36 -55.40 5.96
C ARG A 107 -26.90 -54.09 6.62
N PRO A 108 -26.09 -53.25 5.95
CA PRO A 108 -25.81 -51.91 6.43
C PRO A 108 -27.02 -51.00 6.14
N ASN A 109 -27.60 -50.39 7.18
CA ASN A 109 -28.77 -49.51 7.06
C ASN A 109 -28.42 -48.01 7.06
N LYS A 110 -27.13 -47.65 7.15
CA LYS A 110 -26.68 -46.25 7.21
C LYS A 110 -25.40 -46.04 6.39
N ILE A 111 -25.44 -45.05 5.51
CA ILE A 111 -24.26 -44.51 4.82
C ILE A 111 -24.05 -43.11 5.36
N LEU A 112 -22.94 -42.89 6.07
CA LEU A 112 -22.49 -41.54 6.41
C LEU A 112 -21.50 -41.07 5.35
N CYS A 113 -21.84 -39.99 4.65
CA CYS A 113 -20.89 -39.26 3.83
C CYS A 113 -20.26 -38.18 4.69
N THR A 114 -18.96 -38.32 4.98
CA THR A 114 -18.18 -37.26 5.64
C THR A 114 -17.15 -36.72 4.66
N TYR A 115 -16.99 -35.40 4.64
CA TYR A 115 -15.99 -34.72 3.83
C TYR A 115 -15.00 -34.02 4.75
N GLY A 116 -13.75 -34.48 4.72
CA GLY A 116 -12.63 -33.82 5.39
C GLY A 116 -11.59 -33.35 4.38
N GLU A 117 -10.48 -32.79 4.85
CA GLU A 117 -9.37 -32.29 4.02
C GLU A 117 -8.76 -33.34 3.07
N HIS A 118 -9.09 -34.63 3.24
CA HIS A 118 -8.58 -35.74 2.44
C HIS A 118 -9.62 -36.36 1.49
N GLY A 119 -10.71 -35.65 1.17
CA GLY A 119 -11.73 -36.10 0.22
C GLY A 119 -12.86 -36.92 0.83
N LEU A 120 -13.71 -37.46 -0.05
CA LEU A 120 -14.95 -38.15 0.31
C LEU A 120 -14.65 -39.50 0.98
N ARG A 121 -15.08 -39.69 2.23
CA ARG A 121 -15.07 -41.01 2.88
C ARG A 121 -16.51 -41.47 3.09
N ALA A 122 -16.88 -42.55 2.44
CA ALA A 122 -18.10 -43.28 2.75
C ALA A 122 -17.80 -44.22 3.91
N ILE A 123 -18.40 -43.94 5.08
CA ILE A 123 -18.32 -44.84 6.23
C ILE A 123 -19.60 -45.66 6.23
N PHE A 124 -19.46 -46.97 6.00
CA PHE A 124 -20.52 -47.93 6.25
C PHE A 124 -20.58 -48.18 7.74
N VAL A 125 -21.65 -47.74 8.40
CA VAL A 125 -21.87 -48.02 9.81
C VAL A 125 -22.77 -49.27 9.90
N PRO A 126 -22.22 -50.44 10.26
CA PRO A 126 -23.07 -51.59 10.54
C PRO A 126 -23.89 -51.29 11.81
N THR A 127 -25.21 -51.36 11.72
CA THR A 127 -26.10 -51.34 12.89
C THR A 127 -25.98 -52.69 13.61
N PRO A 128 -25.69 -52.72 14.92
CA PRO A 128 -25.65 -53.99 15.64
C PRO A 128 -27.05 -54.59 15.78
N PHE A 129 -27.11 -55.90 15.61
CA PHE A 129 -28.30 -56.72 15.86
C PHE A 129 -28.68 -56.65 17.35
N GLN A 130 -29.97 -56.61 17.67
CA GLN A 130 -30.46 -56.70 19.05
C GLN A 130 -29.94 -58.02 19.68
N GLY A 131 -29.04 -57.92 20.66
CA GLY A 131 -28.66 -59.09 21.46
C GLY A 131 -27.29 -59.07 22.15
N TYR A 132 -26.39 -58.11 21.91
CA TYR A 132 -25.10 -58.05 22.60
C TYR A 132 -24.72 -56.65 23.07
N ASP A 133 -24.11 -56.61 24.26
CA ASP A 133 -23.73 -55.44 25.07
C ASP A 133 -22.67 -54.57 24.35
N PRO A 134 -22.88 -53.26 24.18
CA PRO A 134 -21.96 -52.40 23.43
C PRO A 134 -20.87 -51.86 24.35
N TYR A 135 -19.73 -52.54 24.41
CA TYR A 135 -18.48 -51.92 24.83
C TYR A 135 -17.43 -52.01 23.71
N GLN A 136 -16.91 -50.84 23.35
CA GLN A 136 -15.75 -50.57 22.48
C GLN A 136 -15.97 -50.62 20.96
N ILE A 137 -16.48 -49.51 20.42
CA ILE A 137 -15.89 -48.93 19.21
C ILE A 137 -15.47 -47.51 19.57
N ALA A 138 -14.15 -47.33 19.79
CA ALA A 138 -13.56 -46.03 20.04
C ALA A 138 -13.61 -45.21 18.75
N SER A 139 -14.40 -44.14 18.77
CA SER A 139 -14.32 -43.04 17.81
C SER A 139 -12.99 -42.31 18.04
N ILE A 140 -12.05 -42.46 17.11
CA ILE A 140 -10.87 -41.60 16.98
C ILE A 140 -10.99 -40.86 15.64
N ILE A 141 -11.75 -39.75 15.61
CA ILE A 141 -11.49 -38.60 14.72
C ILE A 141 -12.03 -37.35 15.44
N PRO A 142 -11.16 -36.45 15.95
CA PRO A 142 -11.60 -35.14 16.43
C PRO A 142 -11.63 -34.12 15.27
N GLY A 143 -12.76 -33.42 15.11
CA GLY A 143 -12.79 -32.11 14.44
C GLY A 143 -13.81 -31.91 13.31
N SER A 144 -14.64 -30.87 13.46
CA SER A 144 -15.57 -30.23 12.51
C SER A 144 -16.88 -30.96 12.17
N TYR A 145 -17.98 -30.55 12.83
CA TYR A 145 -19.35 -30.95 12.51
C TYR A 145 -19.87 -30.14 11.31
N GLY A 146 -19.90 -30.77 10.14
CA GLY A 146 -20.79 -30.38 9.05
C GLY A 146 -22.18 -31.01 9.23
N ALA A 147 -23.23 -30.36 8.73
CA ALA A 147 -24.61 -30.82 8.86
C ALA A 147 -24.79 -32.28 8.40
N GLU A 148 -25.28 -33.13 9.30
CA GLU A 148 -25.67 -34.50 9.00
C GLU A 148 -27.01 -34.51 8.24
N ALA A 149 -27.02 -35.01 7.01
CA ALA A 149 -28.25 -35.29 6.27
C ALA A 149 -28.57 -36.79 6.40
N GLU A 150 -29.62 -37.14 7.14
CA GLU A 150 -30.10 -38.52 7.26
C GLU A 150 -30.98 -38.84 6.03
N ILE A 151 -30.48 -39.66 5.11
CA ILE A 151 -31.23 -40.12 3.94
C ILE A 151 -31.74 -41.54 4.22
N ASN A 152 -33.05 -41.68 4.44
CA ASN A 152 -33.71 -42.98 4.44
C ASN A 152 -33.94 -43.42 3.00
N VAL A 153 -33.25 -44.46 2.55
CA VAL A 153 -33.44 -45.05 1.22
C VAL A 153 -34.54 -46.13 1.33
N PRO A 154 -35.73 -45.94 0.72
CA PRO A 154 -36.75 -46.97 0.70
C PRO A 154 -36.34 -48.07 -0.29
N TYR A 155 -36.02 -49.27 0.22
CA TYR A 155 -35.83 -50.44 -0.62
C TYR A 155 -37.17 -50.87 -1.25
N SER A 156 -37.31 -50.79 -2.56
CA SER A 156 -38.34 -51.53 -3.30
C SER A 156 -37.78 -52.91 -3.67
N PHE A 157 -38.33 -53.97 -3.08
CA PHE A 157 -38.00 -55.35 -3.45
C PHE A 157 -38.62 -55.67 -4.81
N ALA A 158 -37.81 -56.10 -5.78
CA ALA A 158 -38.29 -56.79 -6.96
C ALA A 158 -38.55 -58.26 -6.59
N GLU A 159 -39.77 -58.74 -6.84
CA GLU A 159 -40.13 -60.14 -6.58
C GLU A 159 -39.42 -61.09 -7.57
N ASN A 160 -38.77 -62.11 -6.99
CA ASN A 160 -38.42 -63.43 -7.52
C ASN A 160 -38.25 -63.59 -9.04
N TYR A 161 -36.99 -63.56 -9.49
CA TYR A 161 -36.52 -64.38 -10.61
C TYR A 161 -35.75 -65.59 -10.06
N SER A 162 -36.07 -66.78 -10.55
CA SER A 162 -35.64 -68.08 -10.06
C SER A 162 -34.25 -68.52 -10.56
N ASP A 163 -33.28 -67.62 -10.64
CA ASP A 163 -31.88 -67.98 -10.84
C ASP A 163 -31.03 -67.04 -9.99
N GLY A 164 -30.17 -67.62 -9.15
CA GLY A 164 -29.59 -67.05 -7.93
C GLY A 164 -28.58 -65.91 -8.07
N ASP A 165 -28.83 -64.91 -8.92
CA ASP A 165 -28.00 -63.70 -9.02
C ASP A 165 -28.76 -62.47 -8.51
N TYR A 166 -28.47 -62.06 -7.27
CA TYR A 166 -28.94 -60.79 -6.72
C TYR A 166 -28.08 -59.66 -7.26
N TYR A 167 -28.58 -58.91 -8.24
CA TYR A 167 -27.99 -57.64 -8.62
C TYR A 167 -28.41 -56.57 -7.61
N VAL A 168 -27.51 -56.20 -6.70
CA VAL A 168 -27.66 -54.96 -5.94
C VAL A 168 -27.49 -53.81 -6.93
N VAL A 169 -28.59 -53.14 -7.28
CA VAL A 169 -28.51 -51.85 -7.95
C VAL A 169 -27.97 -50.88 -6.92
N ALA A 170 -26.66 -50.67 -6.91
CA ALA A 170 -26.05 -49.61 -6.13
C ALA A 170 -26.55 -48.29 -6.71
N GLU A 171 -27.56 -47.70 -6.07
CA GLU A 171 -27.99 -46.34 -6.37
C GLU A 171 -26.75 -45.45 -6.26
N THR A 172 -26.33 -44.88 -7.38
CA THR A 172 -25.18 -43.99 -7.41
C THR A 172 -25.62 -42.71 -6.72
N LEU A 173 -25.29 -42.58 -5.43
CA LEU A 173 -25.45 -41.33 -4.70
C LEU A 173 -24.55 -40.29 -5.36
N VAL A 174 -25.15 -39.44 -6.19
CA VAL A 174 -24.45 -38.28 -6.76
C VAL A 174 -24.42 -37.21 -5.68
N CYS A 175 -23.28 -37.08 -5.01
CA CYS A 175 -23.04 -35.97 -4.11
C CYS A 175 -22.87 -34.70 -4.97
N ILE A 176 -23.90 -33.87 -5.04
CA ILE A 176 -23.83 -32.58 -5.74
C ILE A 176 -22.97 -31.67 -4.86
N GLN A 177 -21.69 -31.53 -5.24
CA GLN A 177 -20.85 -30.53 -4.60
C GLN A 177 -21.36 -29.15 -5.01
N THR A 178 -21.73 -28.34 -4.02
CA THR A 178 -21.97 -26.92 -4.24
C THR A 178 -20.68 -26.29 -4.76
N PRO A 179 -20.72 -25.58 -5.90
CA PRO A 179 -19.53 -24.91 -6.42
C PRO A 179 -18.97 -23.95 -5.37
N THR A 180 -17.66 -24.00 -5.18
CA THR A 180 -16.93 -23.11 -4.24
C THR A 180 -15.98 -22.22 -5.03
N VAL A 181 -15.70 -21.04 -4.49
CA VAL A 181 -14.68 -20.15 -5.05
C VAL A 181 -13.30 -20.76 -4.75
N GLU A 182 -12.55 -21.08 -5.80
CA GLU A 182 -11.20 -21.65 -5.72
C GLU A 182 -10.16 -20.56 -5.49
N SER A 183 -10.24 -19.48 -6.27
CA SER A 183 -9.35 -18.31 -6.14
C SER A 183 -10.10 -17.00 -6.33
N LEU A 184 -9.57 -15.96 -5.69
CA LEU A 184 -10.08 -14.60 -5.76
C LEU A 184 -8.89 -13.63 -5.89
N THR A 185 -8.82 -12.90 -7.00
CA THR A 185 -7.67 -12.04 -7.32
C THR A 185 -8.11 -10.66 -7.79
N PHE A 186 -7.22 -9.68 -7.60
CA PHE A 186 -7.28 -8.43 -8.34
C PHE A 186 -6.62 -8.61 -9.71
N GLU A 187 -7.25 -8.08 -10.74
CA GLU A 187 -6.72 -7.94 -12.09
C GLU A 187 -6.56 -6.45 -12.40
N GLU A 188 -5.39 -6.10 -12.93
CA GLU A 188 -5.10 -4.77 -13.46
C GLU A 188 -6.09 -4.41 -14.57
N MET A 189 -6.52 -3.15 -14.57
CA MET A 189 -7.40 -2.58 -15.61
C MET A 189 -6.72 -1.39 -16.27
N ASN A 190 -6.62 -0.28 -15.54
CA ASN A 190 -6.08 0.99 -16.05
C ASN A 190 -4.79 1.43 -15.33
N SER A 191 -4.50 0.82 -14.18
CA SER A 191 -3.28 1.03 -13.39
C SER A 191 -2.65 -0.30 -13.05
N ALA A 192 -1.32 -0.33 -13.12
CA ALA A 192 -0.51 -1.45 -12.68
C ALA A 192 -0.80 -1.79 -11.22
N ILE A 193 -0.95 -3.09 -10.95
CA ILE A 193 -1.03 -3.63 -9.61
C ILE A 193 0.29 -4.35 -9.32
N THR A 194 1.15 -3.73 -8.52
CA THR A 194 2.46 -4.28 -8.17
C THR A 194 2.44 -4.82 -6.74
N ASP A 195 3.49 -5.53 -6.34
CA ASP A 195 3.62 -5.95 -4.95
C ASP A 195 3.85 -4.74 -4.03
N ASN A 196 3.18 -4.74 -2.88
CA ASN A 196 3.53 -3.86 -1.78
C ASN A 196 4.91 -4.30 -1.27
N PRO A 197 5.81 -3.39 -0.86
CA PRO A 197 7.09 -3.83 -0.35
C PRO A 197 6.88 -4.68 0.92
N THR A 198 7.76 -5.65 1.13
CA THR A 198 7.76 -6.52 2.30
C THR A 198 8.92 -6.13 3.21
N GLY A 199 8.66 -5.99 4.51
CA GLY A 199 9.70 -5.70 5.51
C GLY A 199 9.26 -4.75 6.61
N ASP A 200 10.02 -4.77 7.70
CA ASP A 200 10.05 -3.71 8.71
C ASP A 200 10.93 -2.58 8.15
N PHE A 201 10.36 -1.38 8.07
CA PHE A 201 11.06 -0.20 7.56
C PHE A 201 11.92 0.49 8.64
N GLY A 202 12.06 -0.13 9.80
CA GLY A 202 12.61 0.53 10.97
C GLY A 202 11.50 1.23 11.74
N ASN A 203 11.75 1.47 13.03
CA ASN A 203 10.78 2.04 13.97
C ASN A 203 9.45 1.26 14.11
N GLY A 204 9.43 -0.02 13.71
CA GLY A 204 8.27 -0.90 13.87
C GLY A 204 7.16 -0.71 12.84
N VAL A 205 7.43 0.03 11.76
CA VAL A 205 6.49 0.24 10.66
C VAL A 205 6.55 -0.97 9.73
N VAL A 206 5.55 -1.84 9.79
CA VAL A 206 5.45 -3.05 8.97
C VAL A 206 4.35 -2.88 7.93
N PHE A 207 4.68 -3.00 6.65
CA PHE A 207 3.65 -3.10 5.62
C PHE A 207 3.05 -4.51 5.68
N GLY A 208 1.74 -4.62 5.58
CA GLY A 208 1.01 -5.91 5.61
C GLY A 208 1.21 -6.74 4.35
N GLY A 209 2.14 -6.34 3.48
CA GLY A 209 2.39 -6.94 2.18
C GLY A 209 1.22 -6.75 1.22
N GLY A 210 0.97 -7.78 0.41
CA GLY A 210 -0.08 -7.76 -0.60
C GLY A 210 0.32 -6.98 -1.86
N LYS A 211 -0.63 -6.23 -2.39
CA LYS A 211 -0.54 -5.48 -3.64
C LYS A 211 -0.67 -3.98 -3.37
N ARG A 212 -0.20 -3.17 -4.31
CA ARG A 212 -0.41 -1.72 -4.33
C ARG A 212 -0.93 -1.24 -5.67
N ILE A 213 -1.61 -0.10 -5.65
CA ILE A 213 -2.10 0.61 -6.83
C ILE A 213 -1.82 2.10 -6.70
N PHE A 214 -1.48 2.74 -7.84
CA PHE A 214 -1.45 4.19 -7.98
C PHE A 214 -2.70 4.64 -8.77
N PRO A 215 -3.71 5.23 -8.10
CA PRO A 215 -4.94 5.65 -8.76
C PRO A 215 -4.81 7.01 -9.45
N ASP A 216 -3.69 7.72 -9.22
CA ASP A 216 -3.37 9.01 -9.82
C ASP A 216 -3.38 8.97 -11.34
N ARG A 217 -3.62 10.15 -11.91
CA ARG A 217 -3.28 10.42 -13.30
C ARG A 217 -1.77 10.28 -13.51
N GLN A 218 -1.39 9.86 -14.72
CA GLN A 218 0.02 9.83 -15.14
C GLN A 218 0.48 11.16 -15.73
N THR A 219 -0.46 11.99 -16.20
CA THR A 219 -0.23 13.34 -16.70
C THR A 219 -1.43 14.23 -16.35
N PRO A 220 -1.30 15.56 -16.33
CA PRO A 220 -2.42 16.46 -16.02
C PRO A 220 -3.65 16.27 -16.91
N THR A 221 -3.41 15.89 -18.18
CA THR A 221 -4.44 15.69 -19.21
C THR A 221 -4.98 14.26 -19.27
N ASP A 222 -4.50 13.36 -18.42
CA ASP A 222 -4.89 11.97 -18.40
C ASP A 222 -6.36 11.81 -17.95
N GLY A 223 -7.22 11.42 -18.89
CA GLY A 223 -8.66 11.24 -18.63
C GLY A 223 -9.04 9.83 -18.17
N THR A 224 -8.08 8.91 -18.08
CA THR A 224 -8.37 7.50 -17.77
C THR A 224 -8.56 7.31 -16.26
N ASN A 225 -9.69 6.71 -15.86
CA ASN A 225 -9.98 6.44 -14.46
C ASN A 225 -9.13 5.26 -13.94
N ARG A 226 -8.04 5.57 -13.25
CA ARG A 226 -7.06 4.62 -12.71
C ARG A 226 -7.41 4.02 -11.36
N ARG A 227 -8.51 4.47 -10.76
CA ARG A 227 -9.05 3.90 -9.52
C ARG A 227 -9.69 2.54 -9.69
N ILE A 228 -9.88 2.05 -10.91
CA ILE A 228 -10.63 0.83 -11.17
C ILE A 228 -9.69 -0.37 -11.28
N VAL A 229 -9.98 -1.41 -10.52
CA VAL A 229 -9.42 -2.76 -10.66
C VAL A 229 -10.54 -3.76 -10.91
N ARG A 230 -10.23 -4.90 -11.51
CA ARG A 230 -11.20 -5.99 -11.63
C ARG A 230 -10.99 -7.01 -10.53
N VAL A 231 -12.07 -7.42 -9.88
CA VAL A 231 -12.07 -8.52 -8.93
C VAL A 231 -12.57 -9.76 -9.65
N ARG A 232 -11.74 -10.81 -9.68
CA ARG A 232 -12.05 -12.06 -10.39
C ARG A 232 -12.15 -13.22 -9.42
N ALA A 233 -13.32 -13.84 -9.34
CA ALA A 233 -13.56 -15.08 -8.64
C ALA A 233 -13.56 -16.24 -9.66
N GLN A 234 -12.72 -17.24 -9.42
CA GLN A 234 -12.71 -18.49 -10.19
C GLN A 234 -13.33 -19.59 -9.34
N LEU A 235 -14.32 -20.31 -9.87
CA LEU A 235 -14.86 -21.49 -9.20
C LEU A 235 -13.94 -22.71 -9.37
N ALA A 236 -13.93 -23.56 -8.34
CA ALA A 236 -13.25 -24.84 -8.39
C ALA A 236 -13.84 -25.73 -9.49
N GLY A 237 -12.96 -26.36 -10.26
CA GLY A 237 -13.36 -27.42 -11.18
C GLY A 237 -13.98 -28.59 -10.43
N SER A 238 -15.00 -29.23 -11.03
CA SER A 238 -15.66 -30.38 -10.39
C SER A 238 -14.71 -31.58 -10.32
N GLY A 239 -14.27 -31.95 -9.10
CA GLY A 239 -13.54 -33.20 -8.85
C GLY A 239 -12.19 -33.33 -9.55
N GLY A 240 -11.43 -32.23 -9.69
CA GLY A 240 -10.14 -32.21 -10.40
C GLY A 240 -10.26 -32.17 -11.93
N SER A 241 -11.49 -32.14 -12.46
CA SER A 241 -11.74 -31.86 -13.87
C SER A 241 -11.84 -30.35 -14.09
N PRO A 242 -11.23 -29.78 -15.15
CA PRO A 242 -11.35 -28.36 -15.51
C PRO A 242 -12.73 -27.99 -16.07
N THR A 243 -13.76 -28.82 -15.78
CA THR A 243 -15.12 -28.53 -16.21
C THR A 243 -15.73 -27.57 -15.21
N PHE A 244 -15.92 -26.33 -15.64
CA PHE A 244 -16.46 -25.26 -14.83
C PHE A 244 -17.98 -25.15 -14.96
N THR A 245 -18.65 -24.76 -13.88
CA THR A 245 -20.08 -24.51 -13.90
C THR A 245 -20.35 -23.05 -14.27
N SER A 246 -20.88 -22.84 -15.47
CA SER A 246 -21.42 -21.53 -15.89
C SER A 246 -22.78 -21.25 -15.24
N GLY A 247 -23.15 -19.98 -15.10
CA GLY A 247 -24.47 -19.61 -14.58
C GLY A 247 -24.57 -19.59 -13.06
N VAL A 248 -23.48 -19.85 -12.33
CA VAL A 248 -23.44 -19.83 -10.87
C VAL A 248 -23.29 -18.39 -10.39
N ARG A 249 -24.14 -17.96 -9.46
CA ARG A 249 -24.02 -16.63 -8.85
C ARG A 249 -22.94 -16.65 -7.77
N VAL A 250 -21.98 -15.72 -7.89
CA VAL A 250 -20.95 -15.44 -6.88
C VAL A 250 -21.22 -14.06 -6.30
N TYR A 251 -21.27 -13.98 -4.98
CA TYR A 251 -21.44 -12.74 -4.23
C TYR A 251 -20.08 -12.18 -3.84
N PHE A 252 -19.95 -10.86 -3.84
CA PHE A 252 -18.74 -10.12 -3.50
C PHE A 252 -19.05 -9.11 -2.39
N ARG A 253 -18.10 -8.93 -1.48
CA ARG A 253 -18.16 -7.90 -0.44
C ARG A 253 -16.77 -7.30 -0.26
N ASN A 254 -16.71 -5.98 -0.35
CA ASN A 254 -15.50 -5.22 -0.06
C ASN A 254 -15.42 -4.88 1.42
N PHE A 255 -14.20 -4.92 1.92
CA PHE A 255 -13.82 -4.50 3.26
C PHE A 255 -12.67 -3.55 3.11
N ASP A 256 -12.74 -2.52 3.92
CA ASP A 256 -11.57 -1.80 4.32
C ASP A 256 -10.99 -2.44 5.59
N VAL A 257 -9.68 -2.61 5.63
CA VAL A 257 -8.96 -3.24 6.75
C VAL A 257 -7.85 -2.32 7.24
N ASP A 258 -7.52 -2.45 8.52
CA ASP A 258 -6.54 -1.58 9.17
C ASP A 258 -5.21 -1.50 8.42
N ASP A 259 -4.62 -0.31 8.49
CA ASP A 259 -3.24 -0.10 8.08
C ASP A 259 -2.30 -0.85 9.05
N PRO A 260 -1.61 -1.91 8.58
CA PRO A 260 -0.69 -2.73 9.37
C PRO A 260 0.51 -1.95 9.92
N SER A 261 0.80 -0.79 9.35
CA SER A 261 1.98 0.02 9.62
C SER A 261 1.73 1.08 10.70
N SER A 262 0.49 1.20 11.19
CA SER A 262 0.11 2.15 12.25
C SER A 262 -0.52 1.50 13.45
N GLU A 263 0.21 1.52 14.56
CA GLU A 263 -0.32 1.29 15.91
C GLU A 263 -0.34 2.63 16.68
N PRO A 264 -1.35 2.97 17.50
CA PRO A 264 -2.71 2.40 17.58
C PRO A 264 -3.86 3.41 17.31
N ILE A 265 -3.58 4.62 16.79
CA ILE A 265 -4.56 5.76 16.82
C ILE A 265 -5.13 6.12 15.44
N ILE A 266 -5.10 5.24 14.45
CA ILE A 266 -5.45 5.67 13.09
C ILE A 266 -6.95 5.58 12.77
N ASP A 267 -7.67 4.58 13.26
CA ASP A 267 -9.10 4.64 13.52
C ASP A 267 -9.46 3.56 14.57
N ASN A 268 -10.52 3.77 15.33
CA ASN A 268 -11.07 2.70 16.18
C ASN A 268 -11.90 1.83 15.27
N ASN A 269 -11.27 0.86 14.61
CA ASN A 269 -11.99 0.13 13.58
C ASN A 269 -13.23 -0.57 14.14
N GLY A 270 -14.39 -0.27 13.56
CA GLY A 270 -15.60 -1.04 13.80
C GLY A 270 -15.48 -2.37 13.08
N SER A 271 -16.01 -3.46 13.64
CA SER A 271 -16.01 -4.80 12.99
C SER A 271 -16.66 -4.86 11.59
N ALA A 272 -17.26 -3.75 11.14
CA ALA A 272 -17.88 -3.57 9.84
C ALA A 272 -16.89 -3.27 8.70
N GLY A 273 -15.66 -2.79 8.98
CA GLY A 273 -14.60 -2.56 7.99
C GLY A 273 -14.98 -1.52 6.94
N ASN A 274 -15.46 -0.37 7.38
CA ASN A 274 -16.04 0.66 6.53
C ASN A 274 -15.79 2.09 7.03
N ASP A 275 -14.66 2.29 7.68
CA ASP A 275 -14.28 3.49 8.42
C ASP A 275 -12.95 4.12 7.99
N ASN A 276 -12.40 3.68 6.86
CA ASN A 276 -11.35 4.39 6.13
C ASN A 276 -11.62 5.88 6.05
N ARG A 277 -10.53 6.62 5.90
CA ARG A 277 -10.46 8.07 6.03
C ARG A 277 -11.19 8.82 4.90
N ALA A 278 -11.60 8.12 3.83
CA ALA A 278 -12.23 8.76 2.68
C ALA A 278 -13.66 9.25 2.99
N LEU A 279 -13.94 10.50 2.62
CA LEU A 279 -15.24 11.15 2.83
C LEU A 279 -16.39 10.49 2.04
N VAL A 280 -16.07 9.84 0.92
CA VAL A 280 -17.04 9.20 0.03
C VAL A 280 -16.61 7.76 -0.21
N ASN A 281 -17.48 6.82 0.17
CA ASN A 281 -17.24 5.37 0.04
C ASN A 281 -15.91 4.94 0.69
N PRO A 282 -15.78 5.04 2.02
CA PRO A 282 -14.54 4.70 2.74
C PRO A 282 -14.02 3.29 2.43
N ALA A 283 -14.92 2.31 2.26
CA ALA A 283 -14.55 0.95 1.86
C ALA A 283 -14.23 0.77 0.35
N GLY A 284 -14.19 1.83 -0.44
CA GLY A 284 -14.24 1.77 -1.89
C GLY A 284 -15.63 1.35 -2.41
N GLN A 285 -15.76 1.10 -3.71
CA GLN A 285 -17.05 0.80 -4.33
C GLN A 285 -16.97 -0.36 -5.34
N LEU A 286 -17.73 -1.43 -5.07
CA LEU A 286 -18.01 -2.48 -6.05
C LEU A 286 -19.05 -2.01 -7.07
N SER A 287 -18.84 -2.33 -8.35
CA SER A 287 -19.82 -2.03 -9.41
C SER A 287 -21.11 -2.84 -9.26
N ASN A 288 -21.01 -4.06 -8.69
CA ASN A 288 -22.12 -4.90 -8.27
C ASN A 288 -21.69 -5.76 -7.07
N THR A 289 -22.64 -6.18 -6.24
CA THR A 289 -22.39 -7.09 -5.10
C THR A 289 -22.45 -8.58 -5.49
N PHE A 290 -22.71 -8.89 -6.77
CA PHE A 290 -22.67 -10.24 -7.30
C PHE A 290 -22.38 -10.22 -8.81
N ALA A 291 -21.89 -11.35 -9.32
CA ALA A 291 -21.82 -11.64 -10.74
C ALA A 291 -22.13 -13.13 -10.99
N THR A 292 -22.52 -13.46 -12.21
CA THR A 292 -22.77 -14.84 -12.63
C THR A 292 -21.54 -15.37 -13.37
N THR A 293 -21.16 -16.62 -13.13
CA THR A 293 -20.02 -17.24 -13.79
C THR A 293 -20.24 -17.43 -15.30
N ASP A 294 -19.18 -17.22 -16.07
CA ASP A 294 -19.11 -17.52 -17.48
C ASP A 294 -18.88 -19.03 -17.76
N ALA A 295 -18.66 -19.39 -19.03
CA ALA A 295 -18.35 -20.77 -19.45
C ALA A 295 -17.07 -21.35 -18.81
N ASN A 296 -16.18 -20.48 -18.32
CA ASN A 296 -14.93 -20.85 -17.66
C ASN A 296 -15.06 -20.83 -16.13
N GLY A 297 -16.27 -20.66 -15.57
CA GLY A 297 -16.47 -20.58 -14.12
C GLY A 297 -15.94 -19.30 -13.50
N THR A 298 -15.67 -18.28 -14.29
CA THR A 298 -15.18 -16.98 -13.82
C THR A 298 -16.38 -16.04 -13.60
N ALA A 299 -16.47 -15.45 -12.41
CA ALA A 299 -17.34 -14.31 -12.11
C ALA A 299 -16.46 -13.09 -11.82
N SER A 300 -16.84 -11.92 -12.34
CA SER A 300 -16.05 -10.69 -12.15
C SER A 300 -16.91 -9.47 -11.89
N VAL A 301 -16.40 -8.59 -11.04
CA VAL A 301 -16.96 -7.27 -10.75
C VAL A 301 -15.83 -6.26 -10.79
N ASP A 302 -16.14 -5.00 -11.10
CA ASP A 302 -15.14 -3.93 -11.05
C ASP A 302 -15.20 -3.30 -9.66
N PHE A 303 -14.04 -2.92 -9.12
CA PHE A 303 -13.89 -2.27 -7.83
C PHE A 303 -13.17 -0.94 -8.01
N THR A 304 -13.75 0.13 -7.48
CA THR A 304 -13.18 1.48 -7.50
C THR A 304 -12.57 1.77 -6.13
N VAL A 305 -11.25 1.95 -6.08
CA VAL A 305 -10.52 2.38 -4.87
C VAL A 305 -10.74 3.88 -4.61
N THR A 306 -10.41 4.32 -3.40
CA THR A 306 -10.36 5.73 -3.02
C THR A 306 -9.09 6.40 -3.59
N MET A 307 -8.90 7.69 -3.31
CA MET A 307 -7.65 8.41 -3.60
C MET A 307 -6.84 8.65 -2.32
N GLN A 308 -7.22 8.09 -1.18
CA GLN A 308 -6.52 8.37 0.07
C GLN A 308 -5.29 7.46 0.18
N SER A 309 -4.11 8.01 0.43
CA SER A 309 -2.89 7.20 0.57
C SER A 309 -2.98 6.33 1.83
N GLY A 310 -2.59 5.07 1.70
CA GLY A 310 -2.64 4.10 2.80
C GLY A 310 -3.99 3.41 3.01
N ASP A 311 -5.06 3.77 2.30
CA ASP A 311 -6.31 3.00 2.34
C ASP A 311 -6.06 1.55 1.88
N ASN A 312 -6.55 0.57 2.63
CA ASN A 312 -6.30 -0.84 2.36
C ASN A 312 -7.60 -1.61 2.11
N PHE A 313 -7.63 -2.39 1.04
CA PHE A 313 -8.83 -3.11 0.63
C PHE A 313 -8.62 -4.62 0.58
N ILE A 314 -9.61 -5.35 1.08
CA ILE A 314 -9.77 -6.79 0.85
C ILE A 314 -11.17 -7.05 0.33
N ILE A 315 -11.28 -7.86 -0.73
CA ILE A 315 -12.57 -8.32 -1.22
C ILE A 315 -12.74 -9.78 -0.82
N ALA A 316 -13.89 -10.15 -0.29
CA ALA A 316 -14.29 -11.54 -0.08
C ALA A 316 -15.36 -11.94 -1.09
N ALA A 317 -15.34 -13.21 -1.50
CA ALA A 317 -16.32 -13.79 -2.41
C ALA A 317 -16.77 -15.17 -1.95
N SER A 318 -18.06 -15.47 -2.14
CA SER A 318 -18.66 -16.78 -1.87
C SER A 318 -19.87 -17.03 -2.76
N THR A 319 -20.21 -18.30 -2.97
CA THR A 319 -21.49 -18.71 -3.57
C THR A 319 -22.64 -18.71 -2.57
N ASP A 320 -22.35 -18.53 -1.27
CA ASP A 320 -23.34 -18.38 -0.19
C ASP A 320 -23.36 -16.93 0.34
N SER A 321 -24.40 -16.18 -0.02
CA SER A 321 -24.57 -14.79 0.44
C SER A 321 -24.78 -14.67 1.95
N THR A 322 -25.34 -15.69 2.59
CA THR A 322 -25.60 -15.67 4.05
C THR A 322 -24.29 -15.82 4.81
N TYR A 323 -23.44 -16.76 4.39
CA TYR A 323 -22.10 -16.92 4.93
C TYR A 323 -21.27 -15.64 4.75
N LEU A 324 -21.27 -15.07 3.54
CA LEU A 324 -20.55 -13.82 3.25
C LEU A 324 -21.05 -12.62 4.07
N GLY A 325 -22.34 -12.61 4.42
CA GLY A 325 -22.93 -11.63 5.33
C GLY A 325 -22.38 -11.70 6.75
N GLY A 326 -21.89 -12.87 7.18
CA GLY A 326 -21.25 -13.09 8.49
C GLY A 326 -19.76 -12.77 8.56
N VAL A 327 -19.12 -12.41 7.43
CA VAL A 327 -17.70 -12.05 7.40
C VAL A 327 -17.48 -10.66 8.01
N SER A 328 -16.42 -10.51 8.78
CA SER A 328 -16.02 -9.29 9.50
C SER A 328 -14.50 -9.06 9.43
N VAL A 329 -14.06 -7.85 9.77
CA VAL A 329 -12.63 -7.50 9.83
C VAL A 329 -12.00 -8.01 11.13
N SER A 330 -10.73 -8.42 11.04
CA SER A 330 -9.91 -8.86 12.18
C SER A 330 -8.47 -8.39 11.97
N GLY A 331 -8.14 -7.19 12.45
CA GLY A 331 -6.88 -6.52 12.12
C GLY A 331 -6.77 -6.34 10.61
N THR A 332 -5.66 -6.77 10.02
CA THR A 332 -5.43 -6.70 8.56
C THR A 332 -6.05 -7.85 7.78
N GLY A 333 -6.78 -8.75 8.46
CA GLY A 333 -7.42 -9.92 7.91
C GLY A 333 -8.94 -9.85 7.92
N LEU A 334 -9.57 -10.93 7.46
CA LEU A 334 -11.02 -11.13 7.55
C LEU A 334 -11.27 -12.42 8.33
N GLN A 335 -12.34 -12.44 9.12
CA GLN A 335 -12.81 -13.64 9.82
C GLN A 335 -14.30 -13.89 9.57
N ASP A 336 -14.72 -15.14 9.64
CA ASP A 336 -16.13 -15.50 9.57
C ASP A 336 -16.84 -15.35 10.92
N SER A 337 -18.14 -15.66 10.95
CA SER A 337 -18.97 -15.56 12.16
C SER A 337 -18.56 -16.52 13.28
N GLU A 338 -17.73 -17.52 12.99
CA GLU A 338 -17.18 -18.47 13.96
C GLU A 338 -15.80 -18.01 14.47
N GLY A 339 -15.27 -16.90 13.95
CA GLY A 339 -13.94 -16.37 14.29
C GLY A 339 -12.81 -17.03 13.49
N ASN A 340 -13.11 -17.83 12.47
CA ASN A 340 -12.08 -18.44 11.63
C ASN A 340 -11.57 -17.41 10.63
N GLN A 341 -10.24 -17.27 10.50
CA GLN A 341 -9.63 -16.39 9.52
C GLN A 341 -9.90 -16.89 8.09
N LEU A 342 -10.36 -15.99 7.21
CA LEU A 342 -10.53 -16.27 5.80
C LEU A 342 -9.17 -16.38 5.13
N SER A 343 -8.98 -17.48 4.39
CA SER A 343 -7.77 -17.73 3.61
C SER A 343 -7.92 -17.23 2.16
N THR A 344 -6.79 -16.95 1.53
CA THR A 344 -6.68 -16.72 0.09
C THR A 344 -6.76 -18.03 -0.72
N SER A 345 -6.63 -19.19 -0.07
CA SER A 345 -6.52 -20.50 -0.73
C SER A 345 -7.54 -21.57 -0.27
N SER A 346 -8.21 -21.39 0.86
CA SER A 346 -9.13 -22.39 1.46
C SER A 346 -10.33 -21.76 2.19
N GLY A 347 -11.38 -22.56 2.46
CA GLY A 347 -12.63 -22.11 3.12
C GLY A 347 -13.88 -21.96 2.23
N ARG A 348 -15.00 -21.59 2.86
CA ARG A 348 -16.32 -21.37 2.21
C ARG A 348 -16.44 -20.03 1.48
N ALA A 349 -15.62 -19.05 1.88
CA ALA A 349 -15.33 -17.85 1.12
C ALA A 349 -13.83 -17.81 0.81
N ARG A 350 -13.48 -17.04 -0.21
CA ARG A 350 -12.09 -16.64 -0.48
C ARG A 350 -11.97 -15.14 -0.27
N ARG A 351 -10.77 -14.68 0.07
CA ARG A 351 -10.42 -13.26 0.05
C ARG A 351 -9.30 -12.97 -0.94
N THR A 352 -9.24 -11.75 -1.45
CA THR A 352 -8.08 -11.25 -2.20
C THR A 352 -6.86 -11.11 -1.29
N ALA A 353 -5.68 -10.91 -1.88
CA ALA A 353 -4.60 -10.24 -1.18
C ALA A 353 -5.04 -8.82 -0.75
N LEU A 354 -4.31 -8.21 0.20
CA LEU A 354 -4.46 -6.80 0.54
C LEU A 354 -4.14 -5.95 -0.68
N LEU A 355 -4.91 -4.89 -0.94
CA LEU A 355 -4.60 -3.87 -1.94
C LEU A 355 -4.49 -2.51 -1.26
N THR A 356 -3.30 -1.93 -1.24
CA THR A 356 -3.05 -0.61 -0.63
C THR A 356 -3.00 0.48 -1.69
N VAL A 357 -3.63 1.62 -1.41
CA VAL A 357 -3.54 2.81 -2.25
C VAL A 357 -2.24 3.54 -1.97
N TRP A 358 -1.43 3.73 -3.00
CA TRP A 358 -0.28 4.61 -2.99
C TRP A 358 -0.56 5.84 -3.85
N ARG A 359 0.08 6.96 -3.52
CA ARG A 359 -0.02 8.19 -4.30
C ARG A 359 1.31 8.53 -4.95
N LYS A 360 1.26 9.10 -6.14
CA LYS A 360 2.43 9.72 -6.77
C LYS A 360 2.47 11.20 -6.46
N VAL A 361 3.64 11.72 -6.12
CA VAL A 361 3.91 13.16 -6.14
C VAL A 361 4.87 13.44 -7.30
N HIS A 362 4.38 14.15 -8.31
CA HIS A 362 5.18 14.53 -9.46
C HIS A 362 6.08 15.69 -9.06
N LEU A 363 7.39 15.54 -9.22
CA LEU A 363 8.35 16.56 -8.80
C LEU A 363 8.82 17.37 -10.01
N GLU A 364 8.52 18.66 -9.94
CA GLU A 364 9.17 19.69 -10.75
C GLU A 364 10.31 20.28 -9.91
N VAL A 365 11.53 20.18 -10.43
CA VAL A 365 12.76 20.66 -9.80
C VAL A 365 13.48 21.55 -10.81
N ASP A 366 13.43 22.85 -10.56
CA ASP A 366 14.13 23.85 -11.37
C ASP A 366 15.38 24.36 -10.65
N SER A 367 16.26 25.00 -11.41
CA SER A 367 17.34 25.82 -10.92
C SER A 367 17.14 27.27 -11.35
N MET A 368 17.81 28.19 -10.65
CA MET A 368 17.94 29.60 -11.05
C MET A 368 18.81 29.82 -12.30
N GLY A 369 19.06 28.80 -13.12
CA GLY A 369 19.87 28.92 -14.33
C GLY A 369 21.34 29.26 -14.05
N PRO A 370 22.10 29.65 -15.08
CA PRO A 370 23.48 30.06 -14.92
C PRO A 370 23.63 31.31 -14.03
N VAL A 371 24.47 31.19 -13.01
CA VAL A 371 24.88 32.27 -12.12
C VAL A 371 25.43 33.42 -12.96
N GLY A 372 25.01 34.64 -12.66
CA GLY A 372 25.39 35.81 -13.41
C GLY A 372 25.46 37.05 -12.54
N ASN A 373 26.33 37.98 -12.91
CA ASN A 373 26.64 39.16 -12.12
C ASN A 373 27.31 38.84 -10.78
N ASN A 374 27.94 37.67 -10.65
CA ASN A 374 28.70 37.27 -9.46
C ASN A 374 30.13 37.81 -9.39
N LEU A 375 30.38 38.81 -10.24
CA LEU A 375 31.67 39.41 -10.47
C LEU A 375 31.52 40.93 -10.47
N ALA A 376 32.39 41.62 -9.74
CA ALA A 376 32.63 43.04 -9.95
C ALA A 376 34.02 43.27 -10.52
N SER A 377 34.19 44.31 -11.34
CA SER A 377 35.51 44.72 -11.83
C SER A 377 35.69 46.21 -11.73
N GLY A 378 36.92 46.69 -11.64
CA GLY A 378 37.18 48.12 -11.48
C GLY A 378 38.64 48.48 -11.44
N ARG A 379 38.95 49.62 -10.80
CA ARG A 379 40.31 50.13 -10.66
C ARG A 379 40.67 50.45 -9.23
N ILE A 380 41.90 50.14 -8.83
CA ILE A 380 42.47 50.54 -7.54
C ILE A 380 42.76 52.05 -7.56
N THR A 381 42.36 52.78 -6.52
CA THR A 381 42.50 54.25 -6.47
C THR A 381 43.65 54.73 -5.60
N SER A 382 44.35 53.84 -4.90
CA SER A 382 45.54 54.16 -4.10
C SER A 382 46.60 53.05 -4.16
N LYS A 383 47.88 53.43 -4.15
CA LYS A 383 48.99 52.45 -4.06
C LYS A 383 49.04 51.87 -2.65
N ALA A 384 49.10 50.55 -2.53
CA ALA A 384 49.17 49.87 -1.24
C ALA A 384 50.07 48.63 -1.29
N THR A 385 50.44 48.11 -0.12
CA THR A 385 51.23 46.89 0.03
C THR A 385 50.47 45.94 0.95
N VAL A 386 49.78 44.97 0.35
CA VAL A 386 48.95 43.98 1.04
C VAL A 386 49.85 42.85 1.53
N GLY A 387 49.80 42.53 2.83
CA GLY A 387 50.53 41.41 3.43
C GLY A 387 49.57 40.37 3.99
N SER A 388 50.03 39.56 4.94
CA SER A 388 49.17 38.62 5.68
C SER A 388 48.21 39.29 6.66
N THR A 389 48.41 40.58 6.96
CA THR A 389 47.50 41.40 7.75
C THR A 389 46.48 42.06 6.85
N ALA A 390 45.21 42.05 7.27
CA ALA A 390 44.10 42.72 6.60
C ALA A 390 44.42 44.18 6.27
N MET A 391 44.07 44.60 5.06
CA MET A 391 44.29 45.96 4.56
C MET A 391 43.12 46.40 3.69
N TRP A 392 42.65 47.63 3.90
CA TRP A 392 41.67 48.26 3.01
C TRP A 392 42.33 48.77 1.73
N LEU A 393 41.77 48.40 0.58
CA LEU A 393 42.08 48.96 -0.72
C LEU A 393 40.91 49.81 -1.19
N ASP A 394 41.19 51.07 -1.53
CA ASP A 394 40.18 51.93 -2.14
C ASP A 394 39.97 51.52 -3.60
N VAL A 395 38.71 51.31 -3.99
CA VAL A 395 38.33 50.83 -5.31
C VAL A 395 37.38 51.78 -6.01
N TYR A 396 37.41 51.75 -7.34
CA TYR A 396 36.44 52.40 -8.22
C TYR A 396 35.85 51.32 -9.13
N PRO A 397 34.71 50.71 -8.75
CA PRO A 397 34.08 49.66 -9.55
C PRO A 397 33.52 50.23 -10.87
N SER A 398 33.45 49.39 -11.89
CA SER A 398 33.05 49.76 -13.25
C SER A 398 31.54 49.75 -13.45
N THR A 399 30.80 49.04 -12.60
CA THR A 399 29.35 48.83 -12.66
C THR A 399 28.55 49.72 -11.70
N GLY A 400 29.22 50.55 -10.89
CA GLY A 400 28.59 51.37 -9.85
C GLY A 400 29.29 51.20 -8.50
N ASP A 401 28.61 51.57 -7.42
CA ASP A 401 29.06 51.25 -6.07
C ASP A 401 28.92 49.74 -5.80
N LEU A 402 29.80 49.16 -4.99
CA LEU A 402 29.66 47.78 -4.56
C LEU A 402 28.51 47.64 -3.55
N GLU A 403 27.85 46.49 -3.55
CA GLU A 403 26.98 46.09 -2.43
C GLU A 403 27.85 45.84 -1.19
N VAL A 404 27.47 46.40 -0.04
CA VAL A 404 28.25 46.28 1.21
C VAL A 404 28.21 44.83 1.70
N GLY A 405 29.38 44.27 2.03
CA GLY A 405 29.52 42.93 2.58
C GLY A 405 29.52 41.82 1.52
N ARG A 406 28.97 42.06 0.34
CA ARG A 406 28.76 41.07 -0.71
C ARG A 406 29.96 40.15 -0.97
N PHE A 407 31.14 40.72 -1.20
CA PHE A 407 32.30 39.92 -1.62
C PHE A 407 33.08 39.35 -0.42
N GLN A 408 32.53 39.39 0.80
CA GLN A 408 33.18 38.88 2.00
C GLN A 408 33.49 37.38 1.84
N GLY A 409 34.68 36.92 2.25
CA GLY A 409 35.06 35.51 2.03
C GLY A 409 35.44 35.16 0.59
N GLY A 410 35.14 36.04 -0.37
CA GLY A 410 35.43 35.90 -1.79
C GLY A 410 36.88 36.14 -2.17
N ARG A 411 37.10 36.41 -3.46
CA ARG A 411 38.45 36.59 -4.04
C ARG A 411 38.57 37.89 -4.80
N MET A 412 39.70 38.58 -4.65
CA MET A 412 40.09 39.69 -5.51
C MET A 412 41.31 39.30 -6.36
N THR A 413 41.22 39.47 -7.67
CA THR A 413 42.38 39.34 -8.58
C THR A 413 42.90 40.72 -9.01
N ILE A 414 44.22 40.89 -8.98
CA ILE A 414 44.90 42.07 -9.51
C ILE A 414 46.11 41.60 -10.32
N GLY A 415 45.96 41.51 -11.65
CA GLY A 415 46.97 40.89 -12.51
C GLY A 415 47.14 39.41 -12.16
N GLN A 416 48.33 39.01 -11.70
CA GLN A 416 48.62 37.63 -11.29
C GLN A 416 48.35 37.35 -9.80
N TYR A 417 47.96 38.38 -9.04
CA TYR A 417 47.78 38.26 -7.59
C TYR A 417 46.36 37.85 -7.26
N ASN A 418 46.21 36.88 -6.36
CA ASN A 418 44.95 36.49 -5.74
C ASN A 418 44.99 36.93 -4.28
N LEU A 419 44.04 37.77 -3.89
CA LEU A 419 43.87 38.28 -2.54
C LEU A 419 42.55 37.74 -2.00
N GLU A 420 42.54 37.31 -0.76
CA GLU A 420 41.32 36.94 -0.06
C GLU A 420 40.59 38.20 0.36
N VAL A 421 39.28 38.26 0.10
CA VAL A 421 38.42 39.35 0.54
C VAL A 421 37.89 39.01 1.93
N LEU A 422 38.07 39.94 2.86
CA LEU A 422 37.62 39.78 4.25
C LEU A 422 36.33 40.54 4.53
N ASP A 423 36.10 41.62 3.79
CA ASP A 423 34.96 42.52 3.91
C ASP A 423 34.99 43.50 2.72
N ASN A 424 33.86 44.14 2.39
CA ASN A 424 33.83 45.26 1.46
C ASN A 424 32.75 46.28 1.82
N THR A 425 33.01 47.52 1.43
CA THR A 425 32.05 48.63 1.43
C THR A 425 31.73 49.01 -0.01
N GLU A 426 30.89 50.03 -0.20
CA GLU A 426 30.59 50.61 -1.51
C GLU A 426 31.84 50.98 -2.33
N THR A 427 32.90 51.47 -1.69
CA THR A 427 34.08 52.05 -2.35
C THR A 427 35.42 51.49 -1.88
N ALA A 428 35.44 50.47 -1.03
CA ALA A 428 36.67 49.89 -0.52
C ALA A 428 36.52 48.40 -0.23
N VAL A 429 37.61 47.65 -0.39
CA VAL A 429 37.65 46.20 -0.14
C VAL A 429 38.76 45.90 0.87
N GLN A 430 38.41 45.21 1.95
CA GLN A 430 39.39 44.71 2.90
C GLN A 430 39.94 43.39 2.39
N VAL A 431 41.24 43.31 2.17
CA VAL A 431 41.90 42.14 1.60
C VAL A 431 43.08 41.68 2.45
N ARG A 432 43.43 40.40 2.33
CA ARG A 432 44.72 39.86 2.78
C ARG A 432 45.38 39.01 1.70
N SER A 433 46.71 38.94 1.74
CA SER A 433 47.49 38.07 0.87
C SER A 433 48.00 36.87 1.64
N ASN A 434 47.59 35.67 1.20
CA ASN A 434 48.07 34.41 1.75
C ASN A 434 49.44 34.00 1.18
N ASN A 435 49.91 34.67 0.13
CA ASN A 435 51.14 34.35 -0.62
C ASN A 435 52.23 35.43 -0.48
N GLY A 436 52.39 35.98 0.74
CA GLY A 436 53.39 37.01 1.04
C GLY A 436 52.95 38.41 0.65
N SER A 437 53.89 39.37 0.67
CA SER A 437 53.54 40.78 0.45
C SER A 437 53.41 41.14 -1.03
N VAL A 438 52.28 41.72 -1.40
CA VAL A 438 51.94 42.17 -2.76
C VAL A 438 51.84 43.69 -2.80
N THR A 439 52.52 44.34 -3.73
CA THR A 439 52.34 45.78 -3.99
C THR A 439 51.33 45.98 -5.11
N VAL A 440 50.21 46.61 -4.79
CA VAL A 440 49.18 47.01 -5.74
C VAL A 440 49.39 48.47 -6.13
N PHE A 441 49.23 48.79 -7.41
CA PHE A 441 49.50 50.13 -7.94
C PHE A 441 48.19 50.88 -8.20
N TYR A 442 48.28 52.21 -8.12
CA TYR A 442 47.22 53.09 -8.60
C TYR A 442 46.83 52.70 -10.03
N ASN A 443 45.53 52.68 -10.30
CA ASN A 443 44.94 52.37 -11.60
C ASN A 443 45.11 50.92 -12.09
N SER A 444 45.60 50.01 -11.23
CA SER A 444 45.54 48.57 -11.49
C SER A 444 44.08 48.13 -11.65
N ILE A 445 43.82 47.24 -12.62
CA ILE A 445 42.50 46.63 -12.79
C ILE A 445 42.34 45.53 -11.74
N PHE A 446 41.18 45.47 -11.10
CA PHE A 446 40.79 44.37 -10.24
C PHE A 446 39.57 43.65 -10.79
N GLN A 447 39.43 42.38 -10.41
CA GLN A 447 38.16 41.65 -10.42
C GLN A 447 37.88 41.13 -9.01
N LEU A 448 36.63 41.20 -8.58
CA LEU A 448 36.09 40.63 -7.35
C LEU A 448 35.16 39.50 -7.74
N PHE A 449 35.30 38.39 -7.05
CA PHE A 449 34.50 37.19 -7.17
C PHE A 449 33.83 36.97 -5.81
N ASP A 450 32.53 36.67 -5.81
CA ASP A 450 31.84 36.21 -4.61
C ASP A 450 32.42 34.90 -4.09
N ASP A 451 32.08 34.57 -2.85
CA ASP A 451 32.46 33.32 -2.23
C ASP A 451 31.62 32.10 -2.60
N ASP A 452 30.50 32.35 -3.25
CA ASP A 452 29.77 31.49 -4.16
C ASP A 452 30.69 30.61 -5.06
N ASP A 453 31.07 29.42 -4.58
CA ASP A 453 31.90 28.41 -5.28
C ASP A 453 31.35 26.99 -5.02
N PHE A 454 30.22 26.67 -5.63
CA PHE A 454 29.45 25.47 -5.34
C PHE A 454 30.03 24.19 -5.97
N ASN A 455 30.49 24.31 -7.21
CA ASN A 455 30.72 23.19 -8.13
C ASN A 455 31.93 22.30 -7.76
N ASP A 456 33.03 22.84 -7.22
CA ASP A 456 34.27 22.07 -7.02
C ASP A 456 35.15 22.54 -5.85
N SER A 457 34.75 23.55 -5.05
CA SER A 457 35.52 23.97 -3.86
C SER A 457 37.00 24.15 -4.20
N ASP A 458 37.29 24.94 -5.22
CA ASP A 458 38.64 25.13 -5.77
C ASP A 458 39.60 25.84 -4.78
N GLY A 459 39.08 26.14 -3.58
CA GLY A 459 39.80 26.55 -2.39
C GLY A 459 39.92 28.06 -2.36
N THR A 460 41.12 28.57 -2.64
CA THR A 460 41.36 30.02 -2.72
C THR A 460 41.15 30.57 -4.13
N PHE A 461 40.65 29.76 -5.06
CA PHE A 461 40.52 30.12 -6.47
C PHE A 461 39.08 30.47 -6.89
N LYS A 462 38.19 30.66 -5.91
CA LYS A 462 36.79 31.07 -6.07
C LYS A 462 36.58 32.02 -7.24
N ASP A 463 35.82 31.56 -8.23
CA ASP A 463 35.48 32.31 -9.44
C ASP A 463 34.01 32.77 -9.49
N GLY A 464 33.30 32.66 -8.35
CA GLY A 464 31.94 33.16 -8.19
C GLY A 464 30.93 32.35 -9.00
N ASP A 465 31.30 31.16 -9.50
CA ASP A 465 30.48 30.31 -10.37
C ASP A 465 29.89 31.05 -11.60
N ASP A 466 30.49 32.17 -12.06
CA ASP A 466 29.91 32.98 -13.14
C ASP A 466 29.76 32.16 -14.43
N GLY A 467 28.53 32.05 -14.91
CA GLY A 467 28.16 31.25 -16.09
C GLY A 467 27.88 29.78 -15.79
N GLU A 468 27.90 29.36 -14.53
CA GLU A 468 27.59 27.99 -14.12
C GLU A 468 26.17 27.84 -13.60
N ASP A 469 25.52 26.74 -13.98
CA ASP A 469 24.19 26.42 -13.49
C ASP A 469 24.25 25.45 -12.33
N VAL A 470 23.45 25.75 -11.32
CA VAL A 470 23.30 24.90 -10.16
C VAL A 470 22.18 23.88 -10.38
N THR A 471 22.46 22.91 -11.24
CA THR A 471 21.50 21.87 -11.63
C THR A 471 21.46 20.71 -10.64
N PHE A 472 20.29 20.15 -10.40
CA PHE A 472 20.14 18.96 -9.55
C PHE A 472 20.82 17.70 -10.13
N ARG A 473 21.11 17.68 -11.44
CA ARG A 473 21.69 16.55 -12.17
C ARG A 473 23.21 16.63 -12.39
N GLY A 474 23.81 17.81 -12.20
CA GLY A 474 25.23 18.05 -12.48
C GLY A 474 26.13 18.02 -11.26
N ALA A 475 25.64 18.44 -10.09
CA ALA A 475 26.49 18.54 -8.90
C ALA A 475 26.38 17.31 -8.00
N THR A 476 27.55 16.72 -7.71
CA THR A 476 27.71 15.57 -6.81
C THR A 476 27.07 15.81 -5.44
N LYS A 477 26.97 17.06 -4.98
CA LYS A 477 26.36 17.45 -3.70
C LYS A 477 24.83 17.45 -3.69
N PHE A 478 24.13 17.73 -4.81
CA PHE A 478 22.65 17.58 -4.86
C PHE A 478 22.20 16.15 -4.85
N THR A 479 23.07 15.25 -5.33
CA THR A 479 22.78 13.83 -5.29
C THR A 479 22.43 13.40 -3.87
N GLU A 480 23.02 14.02 -2.84
CA GLU A 480 22.72 13.69 -1.44
C GLU A 480 21.34 14.18 -1.00
N THR A 481 20.95 15.44 -1.26
CA THR A 481 19.63 15.94 -0.81
C THR A 481 18.47 15.23 -1.50
N PHE A 482 18.60 14.96 -2.79
CA PHE A 482 17.60 14.22 -3.56
C PHE A 482 17.77 12.69 -3.46
N SER A 483 18.86 12.17 -2.87
CA SER A 483 19.05 10.71 -2.67
C SER A 483 17.96 10.08 -1.82
N ARG A 484 17.26 10.91 -1.04
CA ARG A 484 16.14 10.52 -0.19
C ARG A 484 14.79 10.89 -0.81
N LEU A 485 14.73 11.33 -2.06
CA LEU A 485 13.48 11.58 -2.80
C LEU A 485 13.41 10.69 -4.05
N GLN A 486 13.78 9.42 -3.93
CA GLN A 486 13.80 8.50 -5.06
C GLN A 486 12.40 7.91 -5.32
N PRO A 487 12.07 7.51 -6.57
CA PRO A 487 10.87 6.73 -6.89
C PRO A 487 10.98 5.31 -6.35
N SER A 488 10.97 5.20 -5.02
CA SER A 488 11.25 3.99 -4.26
C SER A 488 10.27 3.86 -3.12
N THR A 489 10.03 2.61 -2.74
CA THR A 489 9.26 2.30 -1.54
C THR A 489 10.15 2.03 -0.33
N ASP A 490 11.47 2.07 -0.48
CA ASP A 490 12.43 2.01 0.63
C ASP A 490 12.43 3.33 1.39
N ILE A 491 12.12 3.33 2.69
CA ILE A 491 12.12 4.54 3.52
C ILE A 491 13.50 5.21 3.57
N ASN A 492 14.56 4.42 3.41
CA ASN A 492 15.91 4.96 3.33
C ASN A 492 16.14 5.70 2.00
N GLN A 493 15.33 5.50 0.98
CA GLN A 493 15.44 6.21 -0.30
C GLN A 493 14.29 7.20 -0.51
N ASN A 494 13.25 7.10 0.30
CA ASN A 494 12.02 7.89 0.25
C ASN A 494 11.35 7.97 1.63
N PRO A 495 11.60 9.01 2.44
CA PRO A 495 10.95 9.26 3.73
C PRO A 495 9.42 9.30 3.66
N PHE A 496 8.84 9.58 2.49
CA PHE A 496 7.39 9.60 2.29
C PHE A 496 6.79 8.21 2.06
N ALA A 497 7.61 7.17 1.89
CA ALA A 497 7.14 5.79 1.70
C ALA A 497 6.26 5.32 2.88
N ALA A 498 6.59 5.75 4.11
CA ALA A 498 5.78 5.47 5.29
C ALA A 498 4.37 6.08 5.21
N ALA A 499 4.15 7.09 4.36
CA ALA A 499 2.84 7.67 4.09
C ALA A 499 2.21 7.16 2.78
N TYR A 500 2.77 6.11 2.16
CA TYR A 500 2.32 5.53 0.90
C TYR A 500 2.42 6.52 -0.28
N ILE A 501 3.45 7.35 -0.28
CA ILE A 501 3.69 8.35 -1.32
C ILE A 501 5.02 8.04 -2.00
N GLU A 502 5.01 8.03 -3.33
CA GLU A 502 6.17 7.77 -4.18
C GLU A 502 6.50 9.03 -5.02
N PRO A 503 7.69 9.63 -4.86
CA PRO A 503 8.16 10.69 -5.75
C PRO A 503 8.27 10.23 -7.20
N ASP A 504 7.96 11.11 -8.15
CA ASP A 504 8.06 10.81 -9.59
C ASP A 504 8.53 12.03 -10.39
N TYR A 505 9.75 11.99 -10.92
CA TYR A 505 10.31 13.06 -11.75
C TYR A 505 9.98 12.89 -13.24
N THR A 506 9.55 11.70 -13.66
CA THR A 506 9.52 11.31 -15.08
C THR A 506 8.57 12.16 -15.92
N TRP A 507 7.49 12.64 -15.30
CA TRP A 507 6.52 13.49 -15.97
C TRP A 507 7.12 14.86 -16.32
N ALA A 508 7.66 15.56 -15.33
CA ALA A 508 8.21 16.91 -15.48
C ALA A 508 9.42 16.89 -16.43
N GLU A 509 10.31 15.90 -16.30
CA GLU A 509 11.44 15.69 -17.22
C GLU A 509 11.02 15.42 -18.69
N GLY A 510 9.79 14.98 -18.89
CA GLY A 510 9.22 14.76 -20.21
C GLY A 510 8.52 15.98 -20.80
N GLN A 511 8.40 17.09 -20.07
CA GLN A 511 7.76 18.32 -20.53
C GLN A 511 8.81 19.39 -20.86
N THR A 512 8.60 20.11 -21.96
CA THR A 512 9.38 21.32 -22.25
C THR A 512 8.96 22.45 -21.33
N GLY A 513 9.92 23.14 -20.75
CA GLY A 513 9.74 24.22 -19.78
C GLY A 513 9.71 23.75 -18.32
N MET A 514 9.68 22.45 -18.06
CA MET A 514 9.73 21.91 -16.69
C MET A 514 11.09 21.26 -16.46
N ASN A 515 11.71 21.53 -15.31
CA ASN A 515 13.05 21.03 -14.99
C ASN A 515 14.13 21.52 -15.99
N ASP A 516 13.89 22.67 -16.62
CA ASP A 516 14.59 23.13 -17.84
C ASP A 516 15.44 24.39 -17.59
N GLU A 517 15.92 24.61 -16.35
CA GLU A 517 16.84 25.73 -16.03
C GLU A 517 16.26 27.10 -16.44
N ASN A 518 14.93 27.23 -16.38
CA ASN A 518 14.17 28.32 -16.98
C ASN A 518 14.05 29.54 -16.07
N VAL A 519 14.40 29.42 -14.77
CA VAL A 519 14.31 30.54 -13.85
C VAL A 519 15.53 31.42 -14.02
N GLN A 520 15.31 32.67 -14.42
CA GLN A 520 16.40 33.63 -14.51
C GLN A 520 17.09 33.77 -13.16
N PHE A 521 18.43 33.63 -13.15
CA PHE A 521 19.24 33.87 -11.96
C PHE A 521 18.94 35.24 -11.36
N GLU A 522 18.53 35.22 -10.10
CA GLU A 522 18.39 36.41 -9.28
C GLU A 522 19.44 36.35 -8.19
N LEU A 523 20.52 37.09 -8.42
CA LEU A 523 21.45 37.40 -7.35
C LEU A 523 20.69 38.12 -6.24
N ASN A 524 20.86 37.65 -5.00
CA ASN A 524 20.33 38.31 -3.82
C ASN A 524 18.81 38.61 -3.90
N VAL A 525 17.97 37.59 -3.75
CA VAL A 525 16.49 37.75 -3.86
C VAL A 525 16.02 38.89 -2.95
N PRO A 526 15.49 40.01 -3.48
CA PRO A 526 15.28 41.21 -2.68
C PRO A 526 14.23 40.97 -1.59
N LEU A 527 14.65 41.09 -0.34
CA LEU A 527 13.81 40.95 0.85
C LEU A 527 13.09 42.27 1.14
N SER A 528 12.10 42.61 0.32
CA SER A 528 11.26 43.78 0.54
C SER A 528 10.13 43.43 1.51
N PRO A 529 9.98 44.10 2.67
CA PRO A 529 8.84 43.91 3.54
C PRO A 529 7.49 44.11 2.82
N PRO A 530 6.52 43.20 2.98
CA PRO A 530 6.61 41.96 3.77
C PRO A 530 7.43 40.89 3.05
N LEU A 531 8.48 40.39 3.73
CA LEU A 531 9.55 39.50 3.25
C LEU A 531 9.03 38.36 2.36
N PHE A 532 7.89 37.79 2.73
CA PHE A 532 7.31 36.63 2.07
C PHE A 532 6.74 36.88 0.67
N ASN A 533 6.42 38.13 0.29
CA ASN A 533 5.80 38.37 -1.02
C ASN A 533 6.81 38.36 -2.17
N SER A 534 8.05 38.81 -1.94
CA SER A 534 9.09 38.78 -2.97
C SER A 534 9.67 37.37 -3.14
N GLU A 535 9.94 36.66 -2.05
CA GLU A 535 10.32 35.24 -2.08
C GLU A 535 9.30 34.40 -2.84
N ARG A 536 8.02 34.53 -2.47
CA ARG A 536 6.92 33.87 -3.16
C ARG A 536 6.88 34.23 -4.64
N ALA A 537 7.09 35.50 -4.99
CA ALA A 537 7.12 35.92 -6.38
C ALA A 537 8.29 35.30 -7.15
N THR A 538 9.41 35.02 -6.49
CA THR A 538 10.56 34.33 -7.08
C THR A 538 10.32 32.82 -7.18
N THR A 539 9.87 32.15 -6.11
CA THR A 539 9.51 30.71 -6.15
C THR A 539 8.46 30.40 -7.22
N ASN A 540 7.45 31.26 -7.37
CA ASN A 540 6.35 30.97 -8.30
C ASN A 540 6.55 31.54 -9.70
N ARG A 541 7.66 32.25 -9.97
CA ARG A 541 7.81 33.01 -11.22
C ARG A 541 7.69 32.12 -12.44
N GLU A 542 8.29 30.94 -12.35
CA GLU A 542 8.39 29.96 -13.45
C GLU A 542 7.90 28.58 -13.00
N ARG A 543 7.02 28.53 -11.98
CA ARG A 543 6.33 27.30 -11.59
C ARG A 543 5.30 26.93 -12.66
N ASP A 544 5.77 26.35 -13.75
CA ASP A 544 4.99 26.03 -14.94
C ASP A 544 3.93 24.95 -14.67
N SER A 545 4.12 24.16 -13.62
CA SER A 545 3.16 23.14 -13.20
C SER A 545 1.93 23.66 -12.45
N SER A 546 1.90 24.91 -12.00
CA SER A 546 0.84 25.43 -11.11
C SER A 546 -0.59 25.26 -11.65
N GLY A 547 -0.78 25.44 -12.96
CA GLY A 547 -2.09 25.24 -13.62
C GLY A 547 -2.50 23.78 -13.81
N MET A 548 -1.65 22.84 -13.42
CA MET A 548 -1.78 21.41 -13.69
C MET A 548 -2.12 20.58 -12.44
N GLU A 549 -1.95 21.16 -11.26
CA GLU A 549 -2.23 20.52 -9.97
C GLU A 549 -3.69 20.11 -9.80
N ARG A 550 -3.89 18.89 -9.27
CA ARG A 550 -5.23 18.35 -8.99
C ARG A 550 -5.18 17.39 -7.81
N ASP A 551 -6.33 17.16 -7.18
CA ASP A 551 -6.46 16.11 -6.16
C ASP A 551 -6.14 14.71 -6.69
N ASP A 552 -6.18 14.49 -8.02
CA ASP A 552 -5.81 13.24 -8.70
C ASP A 552 -4.49 13.34 -9.50
N PHE A 553 -3.72 14.41 -9.30
CA PHE A 553 -2.39 14.63 -9.89
C PHE A 553 -1.60 15.58 -8.98
N TRP A 554 -0.91 15.02 -7.99
CA TRP A 554 -0.14 15.81 -7.02
C TRP A 554 1.17 16.29 -7.62
N ILE A 555 1.50 17.56 -7.36
CA ILE A 555 2.76 18.16 -7.83
C ILE A 555 3.47 18.80 -6.64
N GLY A 556 4.75 18.46 -6.45
CA GLY A 556 5.67 19.18 -5.59
C GLY A 556 6.61 20.03 -6.44
N TYR A 557 6.87 21.27 -6.01
CA TYR A 557 7.72 22.21 -6.74
C TYR A 557 8.94 22.60 -5.91
N ILE A 558 10.14 22.40 -6.44
CA ILE A 558 11.38 22.75 -5.78
C ILE A 558 12.18 23.66 -6.70
N LEU A 559 12.45 24.88 -6.26
CA LEU A 559 13.39 25.79 -6.91
C LEU A 559 14.72 25.76 -6.16
N ILE A 560 15.77 25.35 -6.85
CA ILE A 560 17.14 25.38 -6.36
C ILE A 560 17.70 26.80 -6.58
N ALA A 561 18.03 27.47 -5.48
CA ALA A 561 18.45 28.86 -5.43
C ALA A 561 19.86 28.99 -4.83
N TYR A 562 20.66 29.91 -5.33
CA TYR A 562 22.07 30.02 -4.92
C TYR A 562 22.20 30.53 -3.49
N GLN A 563 21.75 31.76 -3.28
CA GLN A 563 21.88 32.54 -2.05
C GLN A 563 20.53 33.13 -1.64
N TRP A 564 20.40 33.47 -0.36
CA TRP A 564 19.20 34.11 0.19
C TRP A 564 19.09 35.55 -0.32
N GLY A 565 18.41 36.43 0.40
CA GLY A 565 18.30 37.82 0.03
C GLY A 565 19.37 38.77 0.57
N THR A 566 19.56 39.88 -0.15
CA THR A 566 20.51 41.02 0.03
C THR A 566 20.95 41.44 1.44
N THR A 567 20.20 41.12 2.49
CA THR A 567 20.51 41.53 3.87
C THR A 567 21.12 40.41 4.71
N LEU A 568 21.19 39.21 4.14
CA LEU A 568 21.61 37.95 4.77
C LEU A 568 22.41 37.15 3.74
N ASP A 569 23.54 37.71 3.29
CA ASP A 569 24.71 36.92 2.88
C ASP A 569 25.16 36.19 4.14
N ILE A 570 24.64 34.96 4.35
CA ILE A 570 24.90 34.17 5.56
C ILE A 570 26.15 33.32 5.36
N ASP A 571 27.15 33.87 4.68
CA ASP A 571 28.38 33.16 4.35
C ASP A 571 29.29 33.46 5.52
N PRO A 572 29.50 32.52 6.45
CA PRO A 572 29.95 32.89 7.77
C PRO A 572 31.41 33.35 7.73
N PRO A 573 31.75 34.62 8.02
CA PRO A 573 33.12 34.92 8.43
C PRO A 573 33.38 34.34 9.84
N VAL A 574 32.33 34.06 10.64
CA VAL A 574 32.44 33.70 12.07
C VAL A 574 31.27 32.86 12.63
N GLY A 575 31.14 31.59 12.25
CA GLY A 575 30.52 30.51 13.06
C GLY A 575 29.27 30.78 13.91
N LEU A 576 28.36 31.70 13.52
CA LEU A 576 27.29 32.16 14.41
C LEU A 576 25.85 31.93 13.90
N PHE A 577 25.63 31.53 12.64
CA PHE A 577 24.30 31.12 12.18
C PHE A 577 24.44 29.97 11.17
N GLY A 578 24.67 28.76 11.67
CA GLY A 578 24.75 27.54 10.86
C GLY A 578 23.42 26.81 10.82
N ALA A 579 22.48 27.24 10.00
CA ALA A 579 21.33 26.42 9.63
C ALA A 579 20.93 26.76 8.19
N GLY A 580 20.83 25.73 7.34
CA GLY A 580 20.37 25.81 5.97
C GLY A 580 18.99 26.41 6.03
N PHE A 581 18.86 27.63 5.56
CA PHE A 581 17.58 28.30 5.58
C PHE A 581 16.92 28.00 4.25
N SER A 582 15.95 27.10 4.29
CA SER A 582 15.02 26.88 3.21
C SER A 582 13.66 27.37 3.68
N VAL A 583 12.91 27.98 2.76
CA VAL A 583 11.59 28.51 3.07
C VAL A 583 10.62 27.93 2.07
N ALA A 584 9.79 27.05 2.59
CA ALA A 584 8.48 26.82 2.05
C ALA A 584 7.62 28.07 2.29
N ASP A 585 6.85 28.51 1.28
CA ASP A 585 5.90 29.63 1.39
C ASP A 585 4.79 29.29 2.40
N SER A 586 5.09 29.47 3.69
CA SER A 586 4.27 29.10 4.83
C SER A 586 3.44 30.27 5.36
N ASN A 587 3.16 31.28 4.51
CA ASN A 587 2.18 32.34 4.80
C ASN A 587 0.81 31.80 5.24
N ILE A 588 0.58 30.51 5.04
CA ILE A 588 -0.58 29.78 5.48
C ILE A 588 -0.34 29.24 6.91
N VAL A 589 -0.45 30.18 7.85
CA VAL A 589 -0.88 29.98 9.25
C VAL A 589 0.18 29.59 10.30
N GLN A 590 0.90 30.58 10.82
CA GLN A 590 1.50 30.56 12.17
C GLN A 590 0.46 30.59 13.33
N ASN A 591 -0.80 30.16 13.11
CA ASN A 591 -1.66 29.92 14.26
C ASN A 591 -1.32 28.53 14.81
N ASP A 592 -0.62 28.51 15.94
CA ASP A 592 -0.24 27.38 16.82
C ASP A 592 -1.38 26.39 17.19
N ALA A 593 -2.56 26.50 16.58
CA ALA A 593 -3.72 25.66 16.86
C ALA A 593 -3.84 24.46 15.92
N PHE A 594 -3.05 24.37 14.85
CA PHE A 594 -3.01 23.16 14.03
C PHE A 594 -2.20 22.11 14.76
N THR A 595 -2.87 21.01 15.10
CA THR A 595 -2.25 19.87 15.76
C THR A 595 -1.23 19.25 14.83
N ASN A 596 -0.05 18.88 15.33
CA ASN A 596 0.98 18.09 14.62
C ASN A 596 0.49 16.70 14.15
N SER A 597 -0.81 16.43 14.24
CA SER A 597 -1.49 15.20 13.83
C SER A 597 -2.83 15.56 13.17
N ALA A 598 -3.18 14.86 12.09
CA ALA A 598 -4.52 14.86 11.53
C ALA A 598 -5.28 13.61 11.96
N SER A 599 -6.57 13.76 12.26
CA SER A 599 -7.50 12.65 12.52
C SER A 599 -8.62 12.57 11.47
N SER A 600 -8.66 13.55 10.58
CA SER A 600 -9.59 13.67 9.48
C SER A 600 -8.99 14.54 8.39
N PHE A 601 -9.55 14.47 7.18
CA PHE A 601 -9.13 15.35 6.09
C PHE A 601 -9.25 16.85 6.45
N SER A 602 -10.25 17.25 7.23
CA SER A 602 -10.42 18.64 7.65
C SER A 602 -9.35 19.14 8.64
N ASP A 603 -8.58 18.23 9.23
CA ASP A 603 -7.48 18.59 10.13
C ASP A 603 -6.17 18.84 9.37
N VAL A 604 -6.09 18.45 8.10
CA VAL A 604 -4.89 18.60 7.28
C VAL A 604 -4.71 20.08 6.92
N PRO A 605 -3.62 20.73 7.37
CA PRO A 605 -3.37 22.12 7.04
C PRO A 605 -3.17 22.30 5.53
N PRO A 606 -3.46 23.49 4.98
CA PRO A 606 -3.05 23.82 3.61
C PRO A 606 -1.55 23.64 3.40
N GLY A 607 -1.19 23.30 2.18
CA GLY A 607 0.21 23.11 1.81
C GLY A 607 0.86 24.40 1.37
N ALA A 608 2.18 24.50 1.51
CA ALA A 608 2.95 25.51 0.79
C ALA A 608 2.92 25.25 -0.72
N ILE A 609 2.97 26.32 -1.52
CA ILE A 609 2.84 26.25 -2.98
C ILE A 609 4.15 25.88 -3.71
N GLY A 610 5.25 25.79 -2.98
CA GLY A 610 6.57 25.49 -3.50
C GLY A 610 7.63 25.66 -2.41
N SER A 611 8.84 25.20 -2.69
CA SER A 611 9.99 25.31 -1.79
C SER A 611 11.18 25.91 -2.51
N LEU A 612 11.89 26.81 -1.82
CA LEU A 612 13.19 27.30 -2.23
C LEU A 612 14.29 26.55 -1.46
N LEU A 613 15.23 25.95 -2.17
CA LEU A 613 16.40 25.30 -1.60
C LEU A 613 17.65 26.14 -1.83
N PHE A 614 18.15 26.77 -0.77
CA PHE A 614 19.33 27.62 -0.80
C PHE A 614 20.60 26.81 -0.61
N ILE A 615 21.44 26.84 -1.62
CA ILE A 615 22.51 25.86 -1.82
C ILE A 615 23.72 26.15 -0.95
N GLU A 616 24.08 27.42 -0.91
CA GLU A 616 25.15 27.94 -0.09
C GLU A 616 24.89 27.65 1.40
N THR A 617 23.70 28.00 1.87
CA THR A 617 23.33 27.79 3.26
C THR A 617 23.30 26.30 3.63
N MET A 618 22.92 25.42 2.69
CA MET A 618 23.00 23.96 2.86
C MET A 618 24.44 23.46 3.02
N ARG A 619 25.39 23.97 2.23
CA ARG A 619 26.80 23.59 2.32
C ARG A 619 27.43 24.05 3.64
N ASP A 620 27.19 25.28 4.05
CA ASP A 620 27.78 25.81 5.28
C ASP A 620 27.23 25.14 6.53
N SER A 621 25.97 24.72 6.45
CA SER A 621 25.34 23.90 7.48
C SER A 621 25.90 22.49 7.53
N PHE A 622 26.24 21.87 6.38
CA PHE A 622 26.93 20.58 6.36
C PHE A 622 28.25 20.62 7.14
N VAL A 623 29.04 21.68 6.95
CA VAL A 623 30.31 21.87 7.67
C VAL A 623 30.08 21.96 9.18
N THR A 624 28.98 22.58 9.60
CA THR A 624 28.73 22.90 11.01
C THR A 624 27.98 21.80 11.76
N LEU A 625 27.07 21.09 11.09
CA LEU A 625 26.07 20.22 11.72
C LEU A 625 26.15 18.77 11.23
N GLY A 626 26.97 18.48 10.21
CA GLY A 626 27.22 17.15 9.67
C GLY A 626 26.37 16.79 8.45
N THR A 627 26.58 15.56 7.96
CA THR A 627 26.04 15.03 6.69
C THR A 627 24.52 14.91 6.65
N ASP A 628 23.89 14.87 7.82
CA ASP A 628 22.45 14.67 7.92
C ASP A 628 21.63 15.84 7.36
N TYR A 629 22.15 17.07 7.38
CA TYR A 629 21.44 18.24 6.86
C TYR A 629 21.20 18.17 5.35
N LEU A 630 22.23 17.83 4.57
CA LEU A 630 22.10 17.74 3.12
C LEU A 630 21.02 16.73 2.73
N ILE A 631 21.04 15.53 3.30
CA ILE A 631 20.06 14.48 2.98
C ILE A 631 18.64 14.78 3.47
N ARG A 632 18.48 15.69 4.44
CA ARG A 632 17.20 16.06 5.08
C ARG A 632 16.46 17.17 4.35
N THR A 633 17.19 18.12 3.77
CA THR A 633 16.63 19.41 3.37
C THR A 633 15.51 19.27 2.33
N ALA A 634 15.75 18.65 1.17
CA ALA A 634 14.71 18.53 0.15
C ALA A 634 13.45 17.76 0.62
N PRO A 635 13.56 16.59 1.30
CA PRO A 635 12.38 15.93 1.89
C PRO A 635 11.64 16.78 2.91
N HIS A 636 12.38 17.49 3.79
CA HIS A 636 11.81 18.35 4.81
C HIS A 636 10.99 19.48 4.15
N GLU A 637 11.59 20.17 3.19
CA GLU A 637 10.93 21.26 2.48
C GLU A 637 9.72 20.84 1.68
N LEU A 638 9.83 19.71 0.99
CA LEU A 638 8.68 19.11 0.34
C LEU A 638 7.59 18.78 1.37
N GLY A 639 7.95 18.33 2.57
CA GLY A 639 7.03 18.10 3.69
C GLY A 639 6.18 19.33 4.05
N HIS A 640 6.73 20.54 4.03
CA HIS A 640 5.94 21.76 4.24
C HIS A 640 4.91 21.99 3.13
N GLN A 641 5.20 21.60 1.89
CA GLN A 641 4.18 21.62 0.83
C GLN A 641 3.03 20.65 1.10
N PHE A 642 3.24 19.60 1.90
CA PHE A 642 2.15 18.76 2.39
C PHE A 642 1.41 19.35 3.61
N GLY A 643 1.77 20.54 4.06
CA GLY A 643 1.16 21.21 5.22
C GLY A 643 1.74 20.76 6.56
N LEU A 644 2.95 20.17 6.57
CA LEU A 644 3.66 19.88 7.81
C LEU A 644 4.20 21.17 8.42
N LEU A 645 3.96 21.37 9.71
CA LEU A 645 4.44 22.50 10.50
C LEU A 645 5.45 21.96 11.53
N GLY A 646 6.58 22.62 11.76
CA GLY A 646 7.53 22.07 12.73
C GLY A 646 8.73 22.91 13.13
N ASP A 647 9.10 23.94 12.38
CA ASP A 647 10.43 24.57 12.58
C ASP A 647 10.49 25.59 13.71
N SER A 648 9.41 25.74 14.49
CA SER A 648 9.28 26.86 15.44
C SER A 648 8.67 26.52 16.81
N SER A 649 8.33 25.26 17.07
CA SER A 649 7.48 24.93 18.24
C SER A 649 8.16 24.21 19.39
N ASP A 650 9.39 23.70 19.24
CA ASP A 650 10.13 23.12 20.38
C ASP A 650 11.11 24.15 20.97
N PRO A 651 10.93 24.63 22.22
CA PRO A 651 11.88 25.53 22.87
C PRO A 651 13.26 24.90 23.14
N SER A 652 13.51 23.67 22.70
CA SER A 652 14.81 23.00 22.76
C SER A 652 15.68 23.37 21.53
N PRO A 653 16.71 24.23 21.69
CA PRO A 653 17.53 24.74 20.59
C PRO A 653 18.48 23.72 19.94
N LEU A 654 18.26 22.41 20.13
CA LEU A 654 19.16 21.34 19.69
C LEU A 654 18.49 20.26 18.82
N LEU A 655 17.19 20.35 18.51
CA LEU A 655 16.43 19.30 17.79
C LEU A 655 15.48 19.85 16.71
N ASP A 656 15.70 21.07 16.23
CA ASP A 656 14.70 21.92 15.58
C ASP A 656 14.57 21.71 14.05
N TRP A 657 14.52 20.45 13.59
CA TRP A 657 14.05 20.12 12.22
C TRP A 657 12.61 19.61 12.27
N GLY A 658 11.80 20.18 13.17
CA GLY A 658 10.69 19.56 13.92
C GLY A 658 9.64 18.73 13.18
N ILE A 659 9.72 18.60 11.86
CA ILE A 659 8.99 17.62 11.07
C ILE A 659 9.70 16.28 10.80
N MET A 660 11.03 16.22 10.84
CA MET A 660 11.85 15.01 10.60
C MET A 660 12.48 14.51 11.90
N ASP A 661 12.55 13.19 12.09
CA ASP A 661 13.23 12.60 13.25
C ASP A 661 14.77 12.73 13.12
N VAL A 662 15.38 13.57 13.94
CA VAL A 662 16.83 13.81 14.00
C VAL A 662 17.60 12.80 14.85
N GLN A 663 16.91 11.96 15.64
CA GLN A 663 17.55 11.00 16.54
C GLN A 663 17.78 9.63 15.88
N SER A 664 16.99 9.32 14.85
CA SER A 664 17.12 8.09 14.08
C SER A 664 18.22 8.14 13.02
N GLN A 665 18.91 7.02 12.83
CA GLN A 665 19.85 6.82 11.71
C GLN A 665 19.14 6.79 10.35
N THR A 666 17.85 6.43 10.35
CA THR A 666 17.00 6.42 9.16
C THR A 666 16.22 7.72 9.12
N LEU A 667 16.37 8.47 8.03
CA LEU A 667 15.62 9.70 7.79
C LEU A 667 14.14 9.39 7.57
N HIS A 668 13.27 9.90 8.42
CA HIS A 668 11.82 9.80 8.27
C HIS A 668 11.11 10.96 8.97
N PHE A 669 9.85 11.18 8.60
CA PHE A 669 8.97 12.13 9.29
C PHE A 669 8.63 11.63 10.68
N VAL A 670 8.48 12.54 11.65
CA VAL A 670 7.99 12.14 12.98
C VAL A 670 6.61 11.48 12.88
N PRO A 671 6.28 10.50 13.74
CA PRO A 671 5.05 9.71 13.59
C PRO A 671 3.76 10.54 13.49
N THR A 672 3.70 11.69 14.16
CA THR A 672 2.52 12.56 14.14
C THR A 672 2.32 13.19 12.76
N HIS A 673 3.39 13.51 12.03
CA HIS A 673 3.34 14.08 10.67
C HIS A 673 3.05 13.05 9.59
N ILE A 674 3.45 11.79 9.78
CA ILE A 674 3.06 10.70 8.88
C ILE A 674 1.53 10.65 8.76
N ASN A 675 0.80 10.89 9.85
CA ASN A 675 -0.66 10.93 9.80
C ASN A 675 -1.19 12.08 8.95
N VAL A 676 -0.60 13.28 9.05
CA VAL A 676 -0.98 14.42 8.20
C VAL A 676 -0.79 14.08 6.72
N LEU A 677 0.36 13.48 6.37
CA LEU A 677 0.63 13.02 5.01
C LEU A 677 -0.42 11.98 4.54
N ARG A 678 -0.73 10.99 5.37
CA ARG A 678 -1.72 9.94 5.08
C ARG A 678 -3.17 10.42 5.06
N TYR A 679 -3.50 11.56 5.66
CA TYR A 679 -4.84 12.18 5.57
C TYR A 679 -4.95 13.18 4.42
N ARG A 680 -3.85 13.51 3.75
CA ARG A 680 -3.85 14.46 2.65
C ARG A 680 -4.54 13.88 1.42
N PHE A 681 -5.49 14.62 0.89
CA PHE A 681 -6.21 14.29 -0.35
C PHE A 681 -5.82 15.22 -1.50
N SER A 682 -5.66 16.51 -1.19
CA SER A 682 -5.33 17.56 -2.16
C SER A 682 -3.86 17.65 -2.48
N SER A 683 -3.56 18.08 -3.73
CA SER A 683 -2.19 18.35 -4.17
C SER A 683 -1.47 19.25 -3.16
N PRO A 684 -0.19 18.98 -2.84
CA PRO A 684 0.55 19.77 -1.88
C PRO A 684 0.60 21.26 -2.27
N GLY A 685 0.80 21.60 -3.54
CA GLY A 685 0.90 23.00 -3.95
C GLY A 685 -0.41 23.79 -4.13
N LEU A 686 -1.59 23.17 -3.88
CA LEU A 686 -2.88 23.88 -3.96
C LEU A 686 -3.15 24.61 -2.63
N SER A 687 -3.14 25.95 -2.67
CA SER A 687 -3.66 26.75 -1.55
C SER A 687 -5.20 26.63 -1.52
N PHE A 688 -5.76 26.16 -0.41
CA PHE A 688 -7.21 26.06 -0.20
C PHE A 688 -7.93 27.41 -0.25
#